data_AF-A0AAF6AKD4-F1
#
_entry.id   AF-A0AAF6AKD4-F1
#
_cell.length_a   1.000
_cell.length_b   1.000
_cell.length_c   1.000
_cell.angle_alpha   90.00
_cell.angle_beta   90.00
_cell.angle_gamma   90.00
#
_symmetry.space_group_name_H-M   'P 1'
#
loop_
_entity.id
_entity.type
_entity.pdbx_description
1 polymer ?
#
loop_
_entity_poly.entity_id
_entity_poly.type
_entity_poly.pdbx_seq_one_letter_code
_entity_poly.pdbx_strand_id
1 'polypeptide(L)'
;MDQLEFLLLQFLVPDNAARKAAEEQIRKLSKDSQIVPALLHHIRTAQAPNVRQLAAVLLRKKVTGHWMRLPAEAKNSAKSILLESVTADPVQPVRRASANVVSVIAKHAVPAGEWPELLPFLFQCSKSAQEDHREVALILFSSLTETIGDVLRPHFSTLQSVFVAGLNDQQSTRVRVAALKAVGALVGYIQTEEEVIMFRELIAPILNVSRSCLESGDEDVAILAFEIFDELVESPAPLLGPTIPVIVQFALEVCSNKSLESNTRYQAIQIVSWLAKYKPKTLVKHKLVTPILTVMCPILAEPDARHSEDEVSSDRAAAEVLDTMAMSLPKKHVFPPILQFAVNNFQNPDPNWREAAVMSLGVISEGCYEVMKSKLVGVLTLVLEALKDSEQLVRGAASFALGQFAEHLQPEIVEHYERVLPCIFTVLSDPVPEVQEKAYYALAAFCENLKEEILPYLGQLMERLLEALQSHRRDLQETCMSAIGSAAAAAESSFIPYTERVLQILQNFMISTKDEDLPVRARATELVGIVGLAVGKGVIEPVLPNFIEAAIAGFALDFSELREYSHGFFSNVAEILEEGLVPYLPRLVPLALASCNLDDGTALDFDDSGDEADMANGLGGLSSDDEDESDNKRVRNISVRTGVLDEKAAATQALGLFALHTKKAFMPYMEDCLKVLKKHAGYFHEDVRLQAMIALQHLLTATQATFPTQNNHISPETKHVLDTVMDIYLRALNEDDDKDTVSQVCSSIVDVIKSVPLEAVQQYIVKLSEATLMLLRQEAVCQQTGDTDGEGDDDDLEHDDILMDAATDLLPAMASCMGGSFEPIFRQLFEPLMKFATHSRPPNDRTMAVACVAEVAKEIRQEITPYIDTVMPIALKELSSPEPTNRRNAAYCVGELCLHGGETAKLYYMSILTALHPLFTDRETDNGVRDNAAGAVARMIKANAQAIPLSQVLPALVGVLPLKEDIEESESVYGSLCGLIFASHPDILQLIPQLVPIFAQTVASEEVKPEVKSLIGQAVNQLCLAYREQMQGLLSALPPHEASALGAVMGQH
;
A
#
# COMPACT_ATOMS: atom_id res chain seq x y z
N MET A 1 -9.66 23.87 -58.21
CA MET A 1 -10.53 24.76 -57.40
C MET A 1 -11.98 24.34 -57.57
N ASP A 2 -12.63 24.65 -58.70
CA ASP A 2 -14.07 24.39 -58.90
C ASP A 2 -14.50 22.92 -58.74
N GLN A 3 -13.64 21.97 -59.15
CA GLN A 3 -13.90 20.54 -58.97
C GLN A 3 -13.87 20.11 -57.49
N LEU A 4 -12.99 20.68 -56.67
CA LEU A 4 -12.89 20.35 -55.25
C LEU A 4 -14.07 20.94 -54.47
N GLU A 5 -14.46 22.18 -54.76
CA GLU A 5 -15.63 22.81 -54.15
C GLU A 5 -16.91 22.03 -54.41
N PHE A 6 -17.10 21.52 -55.63
CA PHE A 6 -18.21 20.64 -55.96
C PHE A 6 -18.21 19.35 -55.13
N LEU A 7 -17.04 18.73 -54.94
CA LEU A 7 -16.90 17.51 -54.13
C LEU A 7 -17.17 17.78 -52.64
N LEU A 8 -16.70 18.92 -52.11
CA LEU A 8 -16.99 19.33 -50.73
C LEU A 8 -18.49 19.58 -50.51
N LEU A 9 -19.15 20.25 -51.46
CA LEU A 9 -20.60 20.44 -51.44
C LEU A 9 -21.35 19.10 -51.52
N GLN A 10 -20.90 18.18 -52.40
CA GLN A 10 -21.49 16.85 -52.55
C GLN A 10 -21.33 15.99 -51.29
N PHE A 11 -20.21 16.13 -50.58
CA PHE A 11 -19.98 15.43 -49.31
C PHE A 11 -20.94 15.88 -48.19
N LEU A 12 -21.42 17.12 -48.26
CA LEU A 12 -22.36 17.71 -47.29
C LEU A 12 -23.84 17.38 -47.59
N VAL A 13 -24.14 16.67 -48.68
CA VAL A 13 -25.51 16.26 -49.03
C VAL A 13 -25.92 15.01 -48.25
N PRO A 14 -27.16 14.90 -47.75
CA PRO A 14 -27.63 13.74 -46.98
C PRO A 14 -27.75 12.41 -47.77
N ASP A 15 -27.39 12.37 -49.06
CA ASP A 15 -27.37 11.14 -49.86
C ASP A 15 -26.08 10.35 -49.61
N ASN A 16 -26.20 9.21 -48.94
CA ASN A 16 -25.09 8.32 -48.62
C ASN A 16 -24.29 7.84 -49.84
N ALA A 17 -24.93 7.66 -51.00
CA ALA A 17 -24.24 7.23 -52.21
C ALA A 17 -23.39 8.38 -52.80
N ALA A 18 -23.97 9.58 -52.87
CA ALA A 18 -23.26 10.78 -53.30
C ALA A 18 -22.10 11.15 -52.37
N ARG A 19 -22.31 11.01 -51.05
CA ARG A 19 -21.30 11.27 -50.03
C ARG A 19 -20.11 10.32 -50.13
N LYS A 20 -20.35 9.00 -50.20
CA LYS A 20 -19.28 8.00 -50.39
C LYS A 20 -18.50 8.21 -51.69
N ALA A 21 -19.19 8.58 -52.78
CA ALA A 21 -18.54 8.87 -54.05
C ALA A 21 -17.65 10.12 -53.99
N ALA A 22 -18.12 11.18 -53.31
CA ALA A 22 -17.33 12.40 -53.10
C ALA A 22 -16.11 12.13 -52.20
N GLU A 23 -16.31 11.38 -51.13
CA GLU A 23 -15.28 10.91 -50.20
C GLU A 23 -14.15 10.16 -50.89
N GLU A 24 -14.46 9.17 -51.73
CA GLU A 24 -13.43 8.40 -52.44
C GLU A 24 -12.61 9.27 -53.40
N GLN A 25 -13.26 10.26 -54.04
CA GLN A 25 -12.59 11.22 -54.91
C GLN A 25 -11.72 12.21 -54.12
N ILE A 26 -12.20 12.71 -52.99
CA ILE A 26 -11.42 13.56 -52.07
C ILE A 26 -10.21 12.77 -51.55
N ARG A 27 -10.36 11.48 -51.20
CA ARG A 27 -9.25 10.62 -50.77
C ARG A 27 -8.20 10.44 -51.87
N LYS A 28 -8.61 10.33 -53.14
CA LYS A 28 -7.68 10.29 -54.29
C LYS A 28 -6.94 11.61 -54.47
N LEU A 29 -7.64 12.74 -54.43
CA LEU A 29 -7.04 14.07 -54.55
C LEU A 29 -6.10 14.39 -53.37
N SER A 30 -6.40 13.88 -52.18
CA SER A 30 -5.61 14.10 -50.96
C SER A 30 -4.22 13.43 -50.98
N LYS A 31 -3.92 12.60 -51.98
CA LYS A 31 -2.58 12.02 -52.17
C LYS A 31 -1.57 13.03 -52.73
N ASP A 32 -2.04 14.09 -53.40
CA ASP A 32 -1.20 15.15 -53.94
C ASP A 32 -1.05 16.30 -52.93
N SER A 33 0.18 16.76 -52.72
CA SER A 33 0.50 17.95 -51.92
C SER A 33 -0.24 19.23 -52.35
N GLN A 34 -0.69 19.32 -53.62
CA GLN A 34 -1.51 20.44 -54.12
C GLN A 34 -2.88 20.54 -53.46
N ILE A 35 -3.32 19.50 -52.74
CA ILE A 35 -4.56 19.55 -51.96
C ILE A 35 -4.49 20.62 -50.86
N VAL A 36 -3.30 20.90 -50.30
CA VAL A 36 -3.13 21.86 -49.21
C VAL A 36 -3.45 23.29 -49.68
N PRO A 37 -2.80 23.85 -50.74
CA PRO A 37 -3.19 25.13 -51.31
C PRO A 37 -4.66 25.21 -51.76
N ALA A 38 -5.21 24.11 -52.28
CA ALA A 38 -6.60 24.07 -52.73
C ALA A 38 -7.60 24.19 -51.57
N LEU A 39 -7.38 23.44 -50.48
CA LEU A 39 -8.21 23.54 -49.27
C LEU A 39 -8.08 24.93 -48.63
N LEU A 40 -6.86 25.48 -48.53
CA LEU A 40 -6.63 26.84 -48.01
C LEU A 40 -7.37 27.91 -48.81
N HIS A 41 -7.43 27.78 -50.13
CA HIS A 41 -8.21 28.67 -50.96
C HIS A 41 -9.69 28.62 -50.60
N HIS A 42 -10.28 27.42 -50.47
CA HIS A 42 -11.69 27.28 -50.11
C HIS A 42 -11.99 27.74 -48.69
N ILE A 43 -11.09 27.56 -47.73
CA ILE A 43 -11.19 28.17 -46.39
C ILE A 43 -11.31 29.69 -46.49
N ARG A 44 -10.64 30.33 -47.45
CA ARG A 44 -10.65 31.79 -47.61
C ARG A 44 -11.81 32.33 -48.46
N THR A 45 -12.18 31.63 -49.53
CA THR A 45 -13.01 32.21 -50.61
C THR A 45 -14.39 31.59 -50.75
N ALA A 46 -14.63 30.39 -50.22
CA ALA A 46 -15.91 29.71 -50.43
C ALA A 46 -17.04 30.48 -49.75
N GLN A 47 -18.16 30.67 -50.46
CA GLN A 47 -19.30 31.46 -49.96
C GLN A 47 -20.05 30.71 -48.86
N ALA A 48 -20.15 29.39 -48.97
CA ALA A 48 -20.84 28.53 -48.01
C ALA A 48 -19.96 28.26 -46.76
N PRO A 49 -20.39 28.63 -45.54
CA PRO A 49 -19.61 28.41 -44.33
C PRO A 49 -19.28 26.93 -44.07
N ASN A 50 -20.22 26.03 -44.36
CA ASN A 50 -20.02 24.58 -44.17
C ASN A 50 -18.90 24.03 -45.07
N VAL A 51 -18.71 24.61 -46.27
CA VAL A 51 -17.60 24.26 -47.16
C VAL A 51 -16.27 24.78 -46.61
N ARG A 52 -16.25 26.00 -46.05
CA ARG A 52 -15.06 26.55 -45.38
C ARG A 52 -14.65 25.70 -44.18
N GLN A 53 -15.62 25.34 -43.32
CA GLN A 53 -15.40 24.46 -42.17
C GLN A 53 -14.88 23.08 -42.60
N LEU A 54 -15.54 22.42 -43.55
CA LEU A 54 -15.12 21.11 -44.04
C LEU A 54 -13.72 21.17 -44.68
N ALA A 55 -13.41 22.23 -45.42
CA ALA A 55 -12.09 22.42 -46.01
C ALA A 55 -11.00 22.53 -44.92
N ALA A 56 -11.28 23.22 -43.81
CA ALA A 56 -10.38 23.30 -42.66
C ALA A 56 -10.23 21.95 -41.94
N VAL A 57 -11.33 21.22 -41.70
CA VAL A 57 -11.30 19.87 -41.09
C VAL A 57 -10.48 18.90 -41.94
N LEU A 58 -10.69 18.89 -43.25
CA LEU A 58 -9.91 18.06 -44.18
C LEU A 58 -8.43 18.46 -44.21
N LEU A 59 -8.16 19.77 -44.16
CA LEU A 59 -6.80 20.27 -44.13
C LEU A 59 -6.08 19.83 -42.87
N ARG A 60 -6.73 19.88 -41.70
CA ARG A 60 -6.20 19.38 -40.42
C ARG A 60 -5.71 17.94 -40.56
N LYS A 61 -6.52 17.07 -41.17
CA LYS A 61 -6.21 15.64 -41.36
C LYS A 61 -5.09 15.36 -42.37
N LYS A 62 -4.85 16.25 -43.34
CA LYS A 62 -3.92 15.98 -44.47
C LYS A 62 -2.66 16.83 -44.47
N VAL A 63 -2.63 17.94 -43.73
CA VAL A 63 -1.50 18.88 -43.78
C VAL A 63 -0.20 18.24 -43.29
N THR A 64 -0.22 17.42 -42.24
CA THR A 64 0.96 16.79 -41.64
C THR A 64 1.76 15.96 -42.63
N GLY A 65 1.07 15.08 -43.38
CA GLY A 65 1.72 14.21 -44.38
C GLY A 65 2.32 14.94 -45.58
N HIS A 66 1.93 16.19 -45.81
CA HIS A 66 2.39 17.00 -46.95
C HIS A 66 3.26 18.19 -46.56
N TRP A 67 3.26 18.62 -45.29
CA TRP A 67 3.86 19.88 -44.85
C TRP A 67 5.32 20.05 -45.25
N MET A 68 6.11 18.99 -45.10
CA MET A 68 7.55 19.00 -45.43
C MET A 68 7.83 19.07 -46.94
N ARG A 69 6.86 18.70 -47.80
CA ARG A 69 6.99 18.72 -49.26
C ARG A 69 6.56 20.06 -49.87
N LEU A 70 5.96 20.96 -49.09
CA LEU A 70 5.46 22.23 -49.57
C LEU A 70 6.60 23.25 -49.78
N PRO A 71 6.59 24.02 -50.88
CA PRO A 71 7.50 25.15 -51.06
C PRO A 71 7.34 26.20 -49.96
N ALA A 72 8.42 26.93 -49.64
CA ALA A 72 8.41 27.97 -48.61
C ALA A 72 7.33 29.04 -48.84
N GLU A 73 7.07 29.42 -50.09
CA GLU A 73 6.00 30.37 -50.45
C GLU A 73 4.60 29.82 -50.12
N ALA A 74 4.37 28.53 -50.38
CA ALA A 74 3.10 27.87 -50.05
C ALA A 74 2.93 27.73 -48.53
N LYS A 75 3.99 27.39 -47.79
CA LYS A 75 3.98 27.38 -46.32
C LYS A 75 3.65 28.77 -45.74
N ASN A 76 4.28 29.84 -46.26
CA ASN A 76 4.04 31.21 -45.79
C ASN A 76 2.64 31.70 -46.13
N SER A 77 2.13 31.37 -47.32
CA SER A 77 0.75 31.65 -47.72
C SER A 77 -0.24 30.92 -46.80
N ALA A 78 -0.01 29.65 -46.50
CA ALA A 78 -0.83 28.87 -45.57
C ALA A 78 -0.90 29.52 -44.19
N LYS A 79 0.25 29.88 -43.60
CA LYS A 79 0.33 30.56 -42.31
C LYS A 79 -0.49 31.85 -42.31
N SER A 80 -0.31 32.71 -43.30
CA SER A 80 -1.02 33.99 -43.42
C SER A 80 -2.54 33.81 -43.55
N ILE A 81 -2.98 32.91 -44.44
CA ILE A 81 -4.41 32.64 -44.67
C ILE A 81 -5.07 32.09 -43.41
N LEU A 82 -4.39 31.22 -42.67
CA LEU A 82 -4.94 30.64 -41.45
C LEU A 82 -5.08 31.68 -40.33
N LEU A 83 -4.07 32.54 -40.13
CA LEU A 83 -4.16 33.63 -39.15
C LEU A 83 -5.29 34.62 -39.50
N GLU A 84 -5.45 34.95 -40.79
CA GLU A 84 -6.57 35.77 -41.27
C GLU A 84 -7.91 35.06 -41.01
N SER A 85 -8.04 33.78 -41.36
CA SER A 85 -9.29 33.01 -41.20
C SER A 85 -9.72 32.89 -39.74
N VAL A 86 -8.77 32.74 -38.80
CA VAL A 86 -9.04 32.62 -37.36
C VAL A 86 -9.69 33.87 -36.78
N THR A 87 -9.53 35.05 -37.38
CA THR A 87 -10.09 36.32 -36.86
C THR A 87 -11.12 36.97 -37.78
N ALA A 88 -10.97 36.82 -39.11
CA ALA A 88 -11.80 37.49 -40.08
C ALA A 88 -13.07 36.71 -40.47
N ASP A 89 -13.14 35.38 -40.25
CA ASP A 89 -14.34 34.62 -40.62
C ASP A 89 -15.49 34.92 -39.65
N PRO A 90 -16.69 35.28 -40.16
CA PRO A 90 -17.83 35.61 -39.31
C PRO A 90 -18.44 34.40 -38.59
N VAL A 91 -18.10 33.15 -38.99
CA VAL A 91 -18.73 31.93 -38.48
C VAL A 91 -17.81 31.20 -37.49
N GLN A 92 -18.25 31.04 -36.25
CA GLN A 92 -17.46 30.45 -35.16
C GLN A 92 -16.95 29.02 -35.47
N PRO A 93 -17.77 28.07 -35.99
CA PRO A 93 -17.28 26.76 -36.42
C PRO A 93 -16.10 26.81 -37.40
N VAL A 94 -16.10 27.78 -38.33
CA VAL A 94 -15.01 27.94 -39.30
C VAL A 94 -13.74 28.45 -38.60
N ARG A 95 -13.86 29.45 -37.73
CA ARG A 95 -12.72 29.95 -36.93
C ARG A 95 -12.08 28.84 -36.10
N ARG A 96 -12.90 28.01 -35.44
CA ARG A 96 -12.42 26.85 -34.65
C ARG A 96 -11.75 25.80 -35.53
N ALA A 97 -12.34 25.43 -36.66
CA ALA A 97 -11.72 24.48 -37.58
C ALA A 97 -10.38 25.00 -38.13
N SER A 98 -10.29 26.28 -38.48
CA SER A 98 -9.03 26.94 -38.89
C SER A 98 -8.00 26.97 -37.75
N ALA A 99 -8.42 27.23 -36.51
CA ALA A 99 -7.55 27.16 -35.34
C ALA A 99 -6.97 25.74 -35.12
N ASN A 100 -7.78 24.69 -35.31
CA ASN A 100 -7.28 23.32 -35.22
C ASN A 100 -6.20 23.02 -36.28
N VAL A 101 -6.33 23.58 -37.50
CA VAL A 101 -5.27 23.48 -38.51
C VAL A 101 -4.01 24.22 -38.08
N VAL A 102 -4.15 25.42 -37.50
CA VAL A 102 -3.02 26.20 -36.97
C VAL A 102 -2.25 25.38 -35.93
N SER A 103 -2.94 24.74 -34.98
CA SER A 103 -2.30 23.90 -33.95
C SER A 103 -1.47 22.75 -34.54
N VAL A 104 -2.06 21.99 -35.47
CA VAL A 104 -1.35 20.85 -36.13
C VAL A 104 -0.11 21.32 -36.90
N ILE A 105 -0.20 22.44 -37.61
CA ILE A 105 0.97 22.99 -38.32
C ILE A 105 2.01 23.52 -37.33
N ALA A 106 1.58 24.19 -36.27
CA ALA A 106 2.45 24.79 -35.27
C ALA A 106 3.32 23.75 -34.55
N LYS A 107 2.79 22.54 -34.31
CA LYS A 107 3.54 21.39 -33.78
C LYS A 107 4.88 21.16 -34.49
N HIS A 108 4.93 21.41 -35.80
CA HIS A 108 6.15 21.25 -36.60
C HIS A 108 6.85 22.58 -36.88
N ALA A 109 6.09 23.63 -37.20
CA ALA A 109 6.63 24.89 -37.69
C ALA A 109 7.23 25.77 -36.58
N VAL A 110 6.69 25.72 -35.35
CA VAL A 110 7.16 26.55 -34.23
C VAL A 110 8.49 26.02 -33.67
N PRO A 111 8.66 24.73 -33.35
CA PRO A 111 9.95 24.21 -32.88
C PRO A 111 11.08 24.38 -33.91
N ALA A 112 10.74 24.36 -35.21
CA ALA A 112 11.68 24.59 -36.31
C ALA A 112 12.02 26.09 -36.53
N GLY A 113 11.42 27.01 -35.77
CA GLY A 113 11.61 28.46 -35.95
C GLY A 113 11.02 29.02 -37.25
N GLU A 114 10.14 28.27 -37.93
CA GLU A 114 9.57 28.65 -39.22
C GLU A 114 8.36 29.58 -39.09
N TRP A 115 7.76 29.74 -37.91
CA TRP A 115 6.53 30.55 -37.72
C TRP A 115 6.60 31.56 -36.56
N PRO A 116 7.51 32.56 -36.62
CA PRO A 116 7.71 33.54 -35.56
C PRO A 116 6.52 34.49 -35.34
N GLU A 117 5.61 34.60 -36.31
CA GLU A 117 4.46 35.53 -36.26
C GLU A 117 3.29 35.01 -35.40
N LEU A 118 3.22 33.70 -35.15
CA LEU A 118 2.07 33.06 -34.50
C LEU A 118 1.86 33.57 -33.06
N LEU A 119 2.88 33.47 -32.19
CA LEU A 119 2.75 33.87 -30.79
C LEU A 119 2.43 35.38 -30.63
N PRO A 120 3.12 36.31 -31.31
CA PRO A 120 2.75 37.72 -31.30
C PRO A 120 1.30 37.98 -31.72
N PHE A 121 0.82 37.27 -32.75
CA PHE A 121 -0.57 37.36 -33.20
C PHE A 121 -1.56 36.89 -32.12
N LEU A 122 -1.30 35.76 -31.47
CA LEU A 122 -2.17 35.24 -30.40
C LEU A 122 -2.19 36.18 -29.18
N PHE A 123 -1.04 36.74 -28.79
CA PHE A 123 -0.97 37.74 -27.72
C PHE A 123 -1.72 39.04 -28.05
N GLN A 124 -1.82 39.41 -29.32
CA GLN A 124 -2.64 40.54 -29.75
C GLN A 124 -4.13 40.17 -29.71
N CYS A 125 -4.49 38.97 -30.18
CA CYS A 125 -5.86 38.48 -30.19
C CYS A 125 -6.44 38.36 -28.79
N SER A 126 -5.65 37.90 -27.80
CA SER A 126 -6.08 37.81 -26.40
C SER A 126 -6.40 39.16 -25.76
N LYS A 127 -5.90 40.26 -26.32
CA LYS A 127 -6.17 41.64 -25.88
C LYS A 127 -7.19 42.37 -26.76
N SER A 128 -7.83 41.67 -27.70
CA SER A 128 -8.77 42.29 -28.64
C SER A 128 -10.07 42.72 -27.95
N ALA A 129 -10.68 43.80 -28.46
CA ALA A 129 -12.01 44.21 -28.02
C ALA A 129 -13.12 43.21 -28.43
N GLN A 130 -12.87 42.38 -29.45
CA GLN A 130 -13.82 41.36 -29.91
C GLN A 130 -13.67 40.09 -29.07
N GLU A 131 -14.75 39.61 -28.46
CA GLU A 131 -14.73 38.39 -27.63
C GLU A 131 -14.32 37.14 -28.44
N ASP A 132 -14.73 37.04 -29.70
CA ASP A 132 -14.43 35.90 -30.57
C ASP A 132 -12.92 35.76 -30.85
N HIS A 133 -12.18 36.88 -30.89
CA HIS A 133 -10.71 36.85 -31.03
C HIS A 133 -10.04 36.39 -29.73
N ARG A 134 -10.57 36.79 -28.57
CA ARG A 134 -10.04 36.37 -27.28
C ARG A 134 -10.29 34.87 -27.04
N GLU A 135 -11.50 34.40 -27.34
CA GLU A 135 -11.89 32.98 -27.25
C GLU A 135 -10.95 32.10 -28.08
N VAL A 136 -10.78 32.40 -29.37
CA VAL A 136 -9.98 31.56 -30.26
C VAL A 136 -8.49 31.58 -29.93
N ALA A 137 -7.98 32.69 -29.41
CA ALA A 137 -6.59 32.79 -28.95
C ALA A 137 -6.33 31.85 -27.77
N LEU A 138 -7.25 31.77 -26.81
CA LEU A 138 -7.14 30.90 -25.65
C LEU A 138 -7.26 29.41 -26.04
N ILE A 139 -8.18 29.06 -26.94
CA ILE A 139 -8.28 27.70 -27.50
C ILE A 139 -6.95 27.29 -28.16
N LEU A 140 -6.35 28.19 -28.95
CA LEU A 140 -5.05 27.94 -29.56
C LEU A 140 -3.94 27.81 -28.53
N PHE A 141 -3.90 28.65 -27.48
CA PHE A 141 -2.93 28.48 -26.42
C PHE A 141 -3.08 27.16 -25.67
N SER A 142 -4.30 26.67 -25.42
CA SER A 142 -4.54 25.33 -24.86
C SER A 142 -3.87 24.25 -25.72
N SER A 143 -4.23 24.21 -27.00
CA SER A 143 -3.75 23.16 -27.92
C SER A 143 -2.25 23.27 -28.23
N LEU A 144 -1.69 24.48 -28.27
CA LEU A 144 -0.25 24.68 -28.42
C LEU A 144 0.51 24.24 -27.16
N THR A 145 -0.04 24.48 -25.98
CA THR A 145 0.58 24.01 -24.73
C THR A 145 0.63 22.50 -24.70
N GLU A 146 -0.45 21.81 -25.07
CA GLU A 146 -0.49 20.34 -25.17
C GLU A 146 0.50 19.75 -26.19
N THR A 147 0.80 20.46 -27.27
CA THR A 147 1.59 19.91 -28.38
C THR A 147 3.06 20.33 -28.37
N ILE A 148 3.35 21.54 -27.88
CA ILE A 148 4.69 22.15 -27.89
C ILE A 148 4.99 22.90 -26.58
N GLY A 149 4.43 22.47 -25.45
CA GLY A 149 4.56 23.15 -24.15
C GLY A 149 6.01 23.46 -23.74
N ASP A 150 6.96 22.55 -23.98
CA ASP A 150 8.38 22.79 -23.69
C ASP A 150 8.98 23.97 -24.48
N VAL A 151 8.51 24.18 -25.73
CA VAL A 151 8.92 25.32 -26.55
C VAL A 151 8.28 26.62 -26.05
N LEU A 152 7.11 26.53 -25.41
CA LEU A 152 6.40 27.67 -24.83
C LEU A 152 6.92 28.10 -23.46
N ARG A 153 7.74 27.30 -22.77
CA ARG A 153 8.30 27.62 -21.44
C ARG A 153 8.83 29.06 -21.29
N PRO A 154 9.61 29.62 -22.23
CA PRO A 154 10.09 31.01 -22.13
C PRO A 154 8.98 32.07 -22.10
N HIS A 155 7.77 31.70 -22.50
CA HIS A 155 6.59 32.55 -22.58
C HIS A 155 5.58 32.32 -21.45
N PHE A 156 5.83 31.40 -20.51
CA PHE A 156 4.89 31.04 -19.44
C PHE A 156 4.43 32.24 -18.60
N SER A 157 5.34 33.16 -18.26
CA SER A 157 4.96 34.40 -17.55
C SER A 157 3.99 35.28 -18.34
N THR A 158 4.13 35.33 -19.66
CA THR A 158 3.21 36.08 -20.54
C THR A 158 1.89 35.35 -20.70
N LEU A 159 1.93 34.02 -20.84
CA LEU A 159 0.74 33.17 -20.92
C LEU A 159 -0.09 33.26 -19.64
N GLN A 160 0.56 33.26 -18.48
CA GLN A 160 -0.10 33.47 -17.20
C GLN A 160 -0.91 34.76 -17.18
N SER A 161 -0.32 35.88 -17.59
CA SER A 161 -1.03 37.16 -17.61
C SER A 161 -2.20 37.15 -18.59
N VAL A 162 -2.07 36.42 -19.71
CA VAL A 162 -3.16 36.21 -20.68
C VAL A 162 -4.28 35.37 -20.07
N PHE A 163 -3.96 34.30 -19.37
CA PHE A 163 -4.93 33.41 -18.75
C PHE A 163 -5.65 34.09 -17.57
N VAL A 164 -4.94 34.84 -16.72
CA VAL A 164 -5.55 35.68 -15.68
C VAL A 164 -6.55 36.67 -16.29
N ALA A 165 -6.18 37.34 -17.38
CA ALA A 165 -7.08 38.27 -18.06
C ALA A 165 -8.30 37.57 -18.67
N GLY A 166 -8.11 36.38 -19.26
CA GLY A 166 -9.18 35.56 -19.83
C GLY A 166 -10.16 35.03 -18.77
N LEU A 167 -9.65 34.52 -17.65
CA LEU A 167 -10.47 34.06 -16.52
C LEU A 167 -11.28 35.20 -15.87
N ASN A 168 -10.72 36.42 -15.85
CA ASN A 168 -11.40 37.60 -15.32
C ASN A 168 -12.22 38.39 -16.37
N ASP A 169 -12.44 37.82 -17.56
CA ASP A 169 -13.18 38.50 -18.63
C ASP A 169 -14.62 38.82 -18.20
N GLN A 170 -14.92 40.11 -18.08
CA GLN A 170 -16.21 40.62 -17.61
C GLN A 170 -17.30 40.59 -18.70
N GLN A 171 -16.93 40.40 -19.96
CA GLN A 171 -17.83 40.53 -21.11
C GLN A 171 -18.34 39.17 -21.60
N SER A 172 -17.55 38.09 -21.45
CA SER A 172 -17.84 36.83 -22.11
C SER A 172 -17.53 35.61 -21.27
N THR A 173 -18.57 34.82 -20.95
CA THR A 173 -18.41 33.50 -20.31
C THR A 173 -17.61 32.55 -21.21
N ARG A 174 -17.79 32.61 -22.54
CA ARG A 174 -17.05 31.77 -23.50
C ARG A 174 -15.54 31.97 -23.39
N VAL A 175 -15.09 33.21 -23.20
CA VAL A 175 -13.67 33.54 -23.00
C VAL A 175 -13.17 32.97 -21.67
N ARG A 176 -13.96 33.08 -20.58
CA ARG A 176 -13.59 32.51 -19.28
C ARG A 176 -13.43 30.99 -19.34
N VAL A 177 -14.33 30.28 -20.02
CA VAL A 177 -14.24 28.82 -20.22
C VAL A 177 -13.04 28.43 -21.06
N ALA A 178 -12.79 29.15 -22.17
CA ALA A 178 -11.61 28.90 -23.00
C ALA A 178 -10.30 29.13 -22.21
N ALA A 179 -10.27 30.13 -21.32
CA ALA A 179 -9.13 30.38 -20.45
C ALA A 179 -8.94 29.25 -19.44
N LEU A 180 -10.03 28.74 -18.84
CA LEU A 180 -9.98 27.62 -17.90
C LEU A 180 -9.37 26.37 -18.55
N LYS A 181 -9.82 26.00 -19.75
CA LYS A 181 -9.24 24.88 -20.52
C LYS A 181 -7.76 25.08 -20.83
N ALA A 182 -7.38 26.30 -21.26
CA ALA A 182 -5.99 26.63 -21.55
C ALA A 182 -5.08 26.57 -20.31
N VAL A 183 -5.62 26.85 -19.13
CA VAL A 183 -4.90 26.69 -17.86
C VAL A 183 -4.69 25.21 -17.53
N GLY A 184 -5.69 24.35 -17.74
CA GLY A 184 -5.54 22.92 -17.54
C GLY A 184 -4.45 22.31 -18.42
N ALA A 185 -4.37 22.72 -19.69
CA ALA A 185 -3.28 22.32 -20.58
C ALA A 185 -1.87 22.69 -20.07
N LEU A 186 -1.76 23.74 -19.24
CA LEU A 186 -0.48 24.20 -18.69
C LEU A 186 -0.01 23.39 -17.48
N VAL A 187 -0.93 22.76 -16.74
CA VAL A 187 -0.63 22.08 -15.45
C VAL A 187 0.47 21.04 -15.59
N GLY A 188 0.38 20.16 -16.60
CA GLY A 188 1.35 19.10 -16.83
C GLY A 188 2.79 19.55 -17.16
N TYR A 189 3.01 20.85 -17.39
CA TYR A 189 4.33 21.42 -17.66
C TYR A 189 4.96 22.14 -16.47
N ILE A 190 4.23 22.28 -15.36
CA ILE A 190 4.72 22.97 -14.17
C ILE A 190 5.66 22.04 -13.40
N GLN A 191 6.95 22.36 -13.35
CA GLN A 191 7.97 21.50 -12.75
C GLN A 191 8.89 22.23 -11.78
N THR A 192 9.04 23.56 -11.93
CA THR A 192 9.96 24.36 -11.11
C THR A 192 9.23 25.25 -10.10
N GLU A 193 9.92 25.65 -9.03
CA GLU A 193 9.37 26.56 -8.00
C GLU A 193 8.92 27.92 -8.58
N GLU A 194 9.61 28.44 -9.60
CA GLU A 194 9.20 29.69 -10.26
C GLU A 194 7.90 29.53 -11.05
N GLU A 195 7.75 28.41 -11.77
CA GLU A 195 6.52 28.08 -12.52
C GLU A 195 5.34 27.82 -11.56
N VAL A 196 5.62 27.19 -10.42
CA VAL A 196 4.66 27.01 -9.31
C VAL A 196 4.12 28.35 -8.82
N ILE A 197 5.00 29.29 -8.47
CA ILE A 197 4.60 30.60 -7.93
C ILE A 197 3.76 31.36 -8.95
N MET A 198 4.14 31.27 -10.23
CA MET A 198 3.37 31.82 -11.34
C MET A 198 1.96 31.21 -11.42
N PHE A 199 1.84 29.88 -11.30
CA PHE A 199 0.55 29.20 -11.38
C PHE A 199 -0.37 29.55 -10.21
N ARG A 200 0.16 29.78 -9.00
CA ARG A 200 -0.64 30.14 -7.81
C ARG A 200 -1.55 31.36 -8.03
N GLU A 201 -1.12 32.32 -8.85
CA GLU A 201 -1.92 33.50 -9.20
C GLU A 201 -3.17 33.18 -10.04
N LEU A 202 -3.23 32.00 -10.68
CA LEU A 202 -4.37 31.52 -11.46
C LEU A 202 -5.47 30.90 -10.58
N ILE A 203 -5.14 30.42 -9.38
CA ILE A 203 -6.06 29.66 -8.53
C ILE A 203 -7.30 30.46 -8.14
N ALA A 204 -7.13 31.69 -7.63
CA ALA A 204 -8.26 32.54 -7.26
C ALA A 204 -9.18 32.86 -8.48
N PRO A 205 -8.64 33.25 -9.65
CA PRO A 205 -9.42 33.37 -10.88
C PRO A 205 -10.15 32.09 -11.30
N ILE A 206 -9.52 30.91 -11.22
CA ILE A 206 -10.16 29.61 -11.52
C ILE A 206 -11.38 29.41 -10.62
N LEU A 207 -11.20 29.52 -9.29
CA LEU A 207 -12.28 29.35 -8.32
C LEU A 207 -13.46 30.31 -8.56
N ASN A 208 -13.17 31.56 -8.95
CA ASN A 208 -14.22 32.54 -9.26
C ASN A 208 -15.02 32.17 -10.52
N VAL A 209 -14.36 31.67 -11.56
CA VAL A 209 -15.04 31.17 -12.77
C VAL A 209 -15.92 29.99 -12.42
N SER A 210 -15.40 29.01 -11.69
CA SER A 210 -16.14 27.81 -11.29
C SER A 210 -17.38 28.16 -10.47
N ARG A 211 -17.27 29.05 -9.46
CA ARG A 211 -18.43 29.52 -8.69
C ARG A 211 -19.49 30.15 -9.59
N SER A 212 -19.09 31.02 -10.52
CA SER A 212 -20.03 31.66 -11.46
C SER A 212 -20.71 30.64 -12.38
N CYS A 213 -20.02 29.58 -12.79
CA CYS A 213 -20.58 28.50 -13.60
C CYS A 213 -21.59 27.67 -12.80
N LEU A 214 -21.26 27.28 -11.57
CA LEU A 214 -22.19 26.58 -10.66
C LEU A 214 -23.46 27.39 -10.40
N GLU A 215 -23.33 28.70 -10.14
CA GLU A 215 -24.48 29.60 -9.95
C GLU A 215 -25.37 29.73 -11.20
N SER A 216 -24.79 29.51 -12.39
CA SER A 216 -25.49 29.59 -13.68
C SER A 216 -26.06 28.25 -14.15
N GLY A 217 -25.76 27.15 -13.45
CA GLY A 217 -26.13 25.78 -13.84
C GLY A 217 -25.21 25.14 -14.88
N ASP A 218 -24.05 25.75 -15.19
CA ASP A 218 -23.05 25.19 -16.11
C ASP A 218 -22.08 24.25 -15.34
N GLU A 219 -22.60 23.18 -14.74
CA GLU A 219 -21.84 22.30 -13.82
C GLU A 219 -20.66 21.59 -14.50
N ASP A 220 -20.81 21.10 -15.74
CA ASP A 220 -19.74 20.45 -16.52
C ASP A 220 -18.49 21.33 -16.66
N VAL A 221 -18.68 22.65 -16.76
CA VAL A 221 -17.57 23.60 -16.88
C VAL A 221 -16.86 23.78 -15.54
N ALA A 222 -17.60 23.72 -14.43
CA ALA A 222 -17.02 23.82 -13.10
C ALA A 222 -16.19 22.58 -12.75
N ILE A 223 -16.57 21.40 -13.26
CA ILE A 223 -15.82 20.14 -13.10
C ILE A 223 -14.39 20.26 -13.63
N LEU A 224 -14.17 21.01 -14.73
CA LEU A 224 -12.82 21.25 -15.26
C LEU A 224 -11.87 21.86 -14.23
N ALA A 225 -12.38 22.64 -13.26
CA ALA A 225 -11.52 23.18 -12.22
C ALA A 225 -11.08 22.12 -11.21
N PHE A 226 -11.93 21.13 -10.92
CA PHE A 226 -11.54 19.99 -10.09
C PHE A 226 -10.47 19.15 -10.80
N GLU A 227 -10.63 18.83 -12.08
CA GLU A 227 -9.61 18.12 -12.87
C GLU A 227 -8.24 18.82 -12.83
N ILE A 228 -8.23 20.17 -12.95
CA ILE A 228 -6.99 20.97 -12.83
C ILE A 228 -6.38 20.82 -11.44
N PHE A 229 -7.19 20.87 -10.39
CA PHE A 229 -6.71 20.73 -9.02
C PHE A 229 -6.22 19.31 -8.73
N ASP A 230 -6.84 18.27 -9.27
CA ASP A 230 -6.40 16.87 -9.12
C ASP A 230 -4.97 16.72 -9.66
N GLU A 231 -4.72 17.14 -10.91
CA GLU A 231 -3.39 17.10 -11.53
C GLU A 231 -2.35 17.93 -10.73
N LEU A 232 -2.76 19.04 -10.11
CA LEU A 232 -1.86 19.87 -9.29
C LEU A 232 -1.56 19.26 -7.91
N VAL A 233 -2.50 18.52 -7.33
CA VAL A 233 -2.36 17.92 -6.01
C VAL A 233 -1.43 16.71 -6.07
N GLU A 234 -1.53 15.90 -7.12
CA GLU A 234 -0.61 14.77 -7.39
C GLU A 234 0.81 15.23 -7.72
N SER A 235 0.94 16.40 -8.34
CA SER A 235 2.24 16.87 -8.76
C SER A 235 3.21 16.97 -7.57
N PRO A 236 4.44 16.46 -7.72
CA PRO A 236 5.47 16.52 -6.68
C PRO A 236 6.01 17.94 -6.47
N ALA A 237 5.68 18.87 -7.36
CA ALA A 237 6.07 20.26 -7.23
C ALA A 237 5.31 20.93 -6.05
N PRO A 238 5.94 21.87 -5.31
CA PRO A 238 5.40 22.52 -4.12
C PRO A 238 4.26 23.52 -4.43
N LEU A 239 3.21 23.07 -5.11
CA LEU A 239 2.35 23.92 -5.93
C LEU A 239 1.41 24.83 -5.14
N LEU A 240 0.89 24.38 -4.00
CA LEU A 240 -0.37 24.91 -3.48
C LEU A 240 -0.31 25.45 -2.05
N GLY A 241 0.82 25.36 -1.33
CA GLY A 241 0.91 25.67 0.11
C GLY A 241 -0.07 26.73 0.67
N PRO A 242 0.02 28.02 0.28
CA PRO A 242 -0.87 29.07 0.78
C PRO A 242 -2.29 29.07 0.19
N THR A 243 -2.52 28.37 -0.93
CA THR A 243 -3.81 28.32 -1.63
C THR A 243 -4.65 27.09 -1.28
N ILE A 244 -4.06 26.06 -0.64
CA ILE A 244 -4.80 24.87 -0.16
C ILE A 244 -6.04 25.24 0.67
N PRO A 245 -5.98 26.19 1.64
CA PRO A 245 -7.16 26.55 2.42
C PRO A 245 -8.35 27.04 1.57
N VAL A 246 -8.12 27.79 0.50
CA VAL A 246 -9.20 28.28 -0.37
C VAL A 246 -9.73 27.21 -1.32
N ILE A 247 -8.88 26.25 -1.73
CA ILE A 247 -9.31 25.08 -2.51
C ILE A 247 -10.19 24.16 -1.65
N VAL A 248 -9.74 23.82 -0.44
CA VAL A 248 -10.51 23.02 0.53
C VAL A 248 -11.85 23.70 0.82
N GLN A 249 -11.83 25.00 1.11
CA GLN A 249 -13.07 25.74 1.40
C GLN A 249 -14.06 25.67 0.22
N PHE A 250 -13.59 25.83 -1.02
CA PHE A 250 -14.44 25.69 -2.21
C PHE A 250 -14.98 24.27 -2.38
N ALA A 251 -14.13 23.25 -2.22
CA ALA A 251 -14.56 21.86 -2.29
C ALA A 251 -15.64 21.53 -1.24
N LEU A 252 -15.46 22.00 0.01
CA LEU A 252 -16.44 21.84 1.08
C LEU A 252 -17.76 22.59 0.83
N GLU A 253 -17.70 23.77 0.22
CA GLU A 253 -18.88 24.52 -0.23
C GLU A 253 -19.69 23.73 -1.28
N VAL A 254 -19.01 23.10 -2.23
CA VAL A 254 -19.64 22.36 -3.34
C VAL A 254 -20.21 21.03 -2.85
N CYS A 255 -19.44 20.22 -2.12
CA CYS A 255 -19.89 18.89 -1.71
C CYS A 255 -21.08 18.93 -0.73
N SER A 256 -21.18 19.98 0.09
CA SER A 256 -22.30 20.20 1.02
C SER A 256 -23.56 20.79 0.36
N ASN A 257 -23.47 21.23 -0.90
CA ASN A 257 -24.60 21.83 -1.60
C ASN A 257 -25.47 20.80 -2.32
N LYS A 258 -26.57 20.42 -1.66
CA LYS A 258 -27.56 19.45 -2.16
C LYS A 258 -28.37 19.90 -3.39
N SER A 259 -28.18 21.13 -3.88
CA SER A 259 -28.83 21.60 -5.11
C SER A 259 -28.06 21.26 -6.38
N LEU A 260 -26.81 20.81 -6.26
CA LEU A 260 -25.93 20.47 -7.38
C LEU A 260 -26.05 18.98 -7.74
N GLU A 261 -25.59 18.62 -8.93
CA GLU A 261 -25.59 17.23 -9.41
C GLU A 261 -24.64 16.34 -8.60
N SER A 262 -24.98 15.05 -8.48
CA SER A 262 -24.19 14.07 -7.72
C SER A 262 -22.75 13.99 -8.22
N ASN A 263 -22.53 14.04 -9.55
CA ASN A 263 -21.20 14.02 -10.14
C ASN A 263 -20.35 15.25 -9.73
N THR A 264 -20.91 16.46 -9.79
CA THR A 264 -20.25 17.69 -9.35
C THR A 264 -19.83 17.64 -7.88
N ARG A 265 -20.73 17.16 -7.01
CA ARG A 265 -20.44 16.98 -5.58
C ARG A 265 -19.35 15.94 -5.37
N TYR A 266 -19.40 14.83 -6.10
CA TYR A 266 -18.38 13.79 -6.03
C TYR A 266 -16.99 14.29 -6.41
N GLN A 267 -16.84 15.03 -7.51
CA GLN A 267 -15.57 15.62 -7.91
C GLN A 267 -14.99 16.53 -6.81
N ALA A 268 -15.85 17.29 -6.13
CA ALA A 268 -15.43 18.08 -4.98
C ALA A 268 -14.99 17.23 -3.77
N ILE A 269 -15.63 16.09 -3.51
CA ILE A 269 -15.22 15.14 -2.45
C ILE A 269 -13.87 14.49 -2.81
N GLN A 270 -13.67 14.10 -4.07
CA GLN A 270 -12.42 13.49 -4.54
C GLN A 270 -11.23 14.42 -4.31
N ILE A 271 -11.34 15.71 -4.64
CA ILE A 271 -10.28 16.68 -4.35
C ILE A 271 -9.88 16.72 -2.87
N VAL A 272 -10.84 16.58 -1.96
CA VAL A 272 -10.55 16.51 -0.51
C VAL A 272 -9.78 15.25 -0.17
N SER A 273 -10.15 14.10 -0.77
CA SER A 273 -9.41 12.84 -0.64
C SER A 273 -7.97 12.97 -1.13
N TRP A 274 -7.78 13.57 -2.31
CA TRP A 274 -6.46 13.75 -2.92
C TRP A 274 -5.58 14.68 -2.09
N LEU A 275 -6.15 15.76 -1.55
CA LEU A 275 -5.43 16.65 -0.62
C LEU A 275 -5.05 15.94 0.68
N ALA A 276 -5.91 15.05 1.20
CA ALA A 276 -5.60 14.25 2.37
C ALA A 276 -4.46 13.27 2.11
N LYS A 277 -4.44 12.62 0.95
CA LYS A 277 -3.40 11.67 0.53
C LYS A 277 -2.06 12.34 0.23
N TYR A 278 -2.05 13.38 -0.60
CA TYR A 278 -0.82 13.96 -1.16
C TYR A 278 -0.30 15.21 -0.45
N LYS A 279 -1.13 15.88 0.36
CA LYS A 279 -0.75 17.11 1.09
C LYS A 279 -1.09 17.08 2.60
N PRO A 280 -0.90 15.95 3.32
CA PRO A 280 -1.34 15.80 4.71
C PRO A 280 -0.70 16.80 5.68
N LYS A 281 0.60 17.10 5.55
CA LYS A 281 1.30 18.04 6.45
C LYS A 281 0.75 19.44 6.29
N THR A 282 0.43 19.82 5.06
CA THR A 282 -0.14 21.13 4.77
C THR A 282 -1.56 21.28 5.35
N LEU A 283 -2.40 20.23 5.28
CA LEU A 283 -3.72 20.24 5.92
C LEU A 283 -3.65 20.41 7.45
N VAL A 284 -2.70 19.74 8.10
CA VAL A 284 -2.47 19.86 9.55
C VAL A 284 -1.99 21.27 9.90
N LYS A 285 -0.97 21.77 9.21
CA LYS A 285 -0.41 23.12 9.40
C LYS A 285 -1.47 24.21 9.30
N HIS A 286 -2.39 24.10 8.35
CA HIS A 286 -3.48 25.06 8.15
C HIS A 286 -4.75 24.75 8.96
N LYS A 287 -4.74 23.72 9.82
CA LYS A 287 -5.86 23.32 10.69
C LYS A 287 -7.15 22.99 9.92
N LEU A 288 -7.00 22.34 8.77
CA LEU A 288 -8.10 22.01 7.85
C LEU A 288 -8.73 20.64 8.14
N VAL A 289 -8.07 19.78 8.93
CA VAL A 289 -8.55 18.44 9.30
C VAL A 289 -9.96 18.49 9.92
N THR A 290 -10.16 19.26 10.99
CA THR A 290 -11.46 19.36 11.66
C THR A 290 -12.55 19.98 10.77
N PRO A 291 -12.31 21.08 10.04
CA PRO A 291 -13.26 21.59 9.04
C PRO A 291 -13.72 20.55 8.03
N ILE A 292 -12.80 19.76 7.47
CA ILE A 292 -13.12 18.69 6.53
C ILE A 292 -14.04 17.65 7.18
N LEU A 293 -13.64 17.12 8.34
CA LEU A 293 -14.42 16.10 9.06
C LEU A 293 -15.82 16.60 9.46
N THR A 294 -15.95 17.90 9.77
CA THR A 294 -17.23 18.52 10.11
C THR A 294 -18.23 18.51 8.94
N VAL A 295 -17.75 18.43 7.70
CA VAL A 295 -18.58 18.35 6.49
C VAL A 295 -18.75 16.90 6.03
N MET A 296 -17.68 16.10 6.02
CA MET A 296 -17.71 14.71 5.56
C MET A 296 -18.60 13.83 6.45
N CYS A 297 -18.53 13.95 7.78
CA CYS A 297 -19.34 13.12 8.67
C CYS A 297 -20.86 13.32 8.49
N PRO A 298 -21.39 14.55 8.33
CA PRO A 298 -22.78 14.75 7.92
C PRO A 298 -23.15 14.19 6.54
N ILE A 299 -22.23 14.19 5.57
CA ILE A 299 -22.49 13.63 4.23
C ILE A 299 -22.74 12.11 4.32
N LEU A 300 -22.07 11.40 5.22
CA LEU A 300 -22.36 9.98 5.51
C LEU A 300 -23.80 9.71 5.95
N ALA A 301 -24.47 10.70 6.56
CA ALA A 301 -25.84 10.58 7.04
C ALA A 301 -26.88 10.98 5.97
N GLU A 302 -26.44 11.28 4.75
CA GLU A 302 -27.35 11.59 3.66
C GLU A 302 -28.07 10.31 3.19
N PRO A 303 -29.40 10.36 2.98
CA PRO A 303 -30.15 9.22 2.52
C PRO A 303 -29.66 8.84 1.13
N ASP A 304 -29.21 7.60 1.02
CA ASP A 304 -28.51 7.06 -0.12
C ASP A 304 -29.35 7.14 -1.40
N ALA A 305 -28.70 7.43 -2.54
CA ALA A 305 -29.25 7.20 -3.88
C ALA A 305 -29.16 5.70 -4.26
N ARG A 306 -29.42 4.82 -3.27
CA ARG A 306 -29.26 3.35 -3.19
C ARG A 306 -29.96 2.53 -4.29
N HIS A 307 -30.56 3.18 -5.30
CA HIS A 307 -31.46 2.56 -6.28
C HIS A 307 -30.95 2.54 -7.72
N SER A 308 -29.76 3.04 -8.01
CA SER A 308 -29.08 2.81 -9.29
C SER A 308 -27.62 2.47 -9.07
N GLU A 309 -27.23 1.26 -9.47
CA GLU A 309 -25.84 0.78 -9.47
C GLU A 309 -24.90 1.65 -10.32
N ASP A 310 -25.46 2.54 -11.15
CA ASP A 310 -24.75 3.46 -12.06
C ASP A 310 -24.53 4.89 -11.51
N GLU A 311 -25.00 5.23 -10.29
CA GLU A 311 -24.85 6.60 -9.72
C GLU A 311 -23.73 6.70 -8.67
N VAL A 312 -22.94 7.76 -8.78
CA VAL A 312 -21.85 8.08 -7.86
C VAL A 312 -22.40 8.51 -6.49
N SER A 313 -22.18 7.69 -5.46
CA SER A 313 -22.72 7.89 -4.11
C SER A 313 -21.82 8.81 -3.27
N SER A 314 -22.40 9.91 -2.77
CA SER A 314 -21.67 10.91 -1.97
C SER A 314 -21.30 10.40 -0.58
N ASP A 315 -22.11 9.51 0.01
CA ASP A 315 -21.83 8.89 1.31
C ASP A 315 -20.64 7.91 1.23
N ARG A 316 -20.56 7.08 0.17
CA ARG A 316 -19.38 6.21 -0.06
C ARG A 316 -18.12 7.03 -0.28
N ALA A 317 -18.17 8.05 -1.13
CA ALA A 317 -17.03 8.94 -1.35
C ALA A 317 -16.60 9.67 -0.07
N ALA A 318 -17.55 10.07 0.80
CA ALA A 318 -17.22 10.65 2.09
C ALA A 318 -16.57 9.63 3.04
N ALA A 319 -16.99 8.36 3.01
CA ALA A 319 -16.33 7.28 3.75
C ALA A 319 -14.89 7.08 3.27
N GLU A 320 -14.65 7.05 1.96
CA GLU A 320 -13.30 6.98 1.37
C GLU A 320 -12.41 8.15 1.80
N VAL A 321 -12.96 9.36 1.91
CA VAL A 321 -12.22 10.50 2.48
C VAL A 321 -11.87 10.27 3.95
N LEU A 322 -12.79 9.75 4.76
CA LEU A 322 -12.50 9.46 6.17
C LEU A 322 -11.40 8.40 6.32
N ASP A 323 -11.45 7.35 5.50
CA ASP A 323 -10.44 6.30 5.46
C ASP A 323 -9.08 6.86 5.03
N THR A 324 -9.04 7.56 3.89
CA THR A 324 -7.83 8.23 3.38
C THR A 324 -7.22 9.18 4.42
N MET A 325 -8.07 9.93 5.14
CA MET A 325 -7.62 10.80 6.21
C MET A 325 -7.08 10.01 7.41
N ALA A 326 -7.74 8.93 7.80
CA ALA A 326 -7.29 8.04 8.86
C ALA A 326 -5.96 7.38 8.51
N MET A 327 -5.72 7.03 7.25
CA MET A 327 -4.47 6.44 6.77
C MET A 327 -3.34 7.47 6.64
N SER A 328 -3.63 8.66 6.10
CA SER A 328 -2.60 9.61 5.64
C SER A 328 -2.25 10.73 6.63
N LEU A 329 -3.13 11.05 7.59
CA LEU A 329 -2.93 12.15 8.53
C LEU A 329 -2.59 11.66 9.94
N PRO A 330 -1.99 12.51 10.81
CA PRO A 330 -1.72 12.14 12.19
C PRO A 330 -3.00 11.87 12.99
N LYS A 331 -3.08 10.70 13.63
CA LYS A 331 -4.34 10.14 14.18
C LYS A 331 -4.91 10.98 15.31
N LYS A 332 -4.06 11.71 16.04
CA LYS A 332 -4.46 12.64 17.10
C LYS A 332 -5.36 13.78 16.60
N HIS A 333 -5.30 14.12 15.31
CA HIS A 333 -6.17 15.15 14.69
C HIS A 333 -7.45 14.55 14.08
N VAL A 334 -7.44 13.27 13.72
CA VAL A 334 -8.55 12.58 13.02
C VAL A 334 -9.50 11.87 13.99
N PHE A 335 -8.98 11.06 14.90
CA PHE A 335 -9.78 10.22 15.77
C PHE A 335 -10.70 11.00 16.73
N PRO A 336 -10.24 12.07 17.44
CA PRO A 336 -11.11 12.74 18.41
C PRO A 336 -12.35 13.41 17.80
N PRO A 337 -12.28 14.13 16.66
CA PRO A 337 -13.48 14.66 15.99
C PRO A 337 -14.47 13.58 15.56
N ILE A 338 -14.00 12.44 15.02
CA ILE A 338 -14.87 11.35 14.59
C ILE A 338 -15.52 10.65 15.78
N LEU A 339 -14.75 10.37 16.84
CA LEU A 339 -15.31 9.84 18.08
C LEU A 339 -16.38 10.77 18.67
N GLN A 340 -16.14 12.08 18.64
CA GLN A 340 -17.11 13.07 19.10
C GLN A 340 -18.38 13.06 18.24
N PHE A 341 -18.24 12.99 16.91
CA PHE A 341 -19.36 12.84 15.98
C PHE A 341 -20.17 11.58 16.30
N ALA A 342 -19.51 10.43 16.46
CA ALA A 342 -20.14 9.16 16.74
C ALA A 342 -20.92 9.22 18.07
N VAL A 343 -20.30 9.69 19.15
CA VAL A 343 -20.94 9.81 20.47
C VAL A 343 -22.15 10.75 20.43
N ASN A 344 -22.06 11.86 19.70
CA ASN A 344 -23.16 12.84 19.62
C ASN A 344 -24.36 12.32 18.82
N ASN A 345 -24.12 11.47 17.83
CA ASN A 345 -25.16 11.03 16.88
C ASN A 345 -25.63 9.59 17.10
N PHE A 346 -24.99 8.84 17.99
CA PHE A 346 -25.36 7.45 18.31
C PHE A 346 -26.82 7.28 18.75
N GLN A 347 -27.41 8.31 19.38
CA GLN A 347 -28.81 8.31 19.83
C GLN A 347 -29.70 9.26 19.02
N ASN A 348 -29.26 9.67 17.82
CA ASN A 348 -30.03 10.58 16.98
C ASN A 348 -31.38 9.93 16.58
N PRO A 349 -32.51 10.68 16.62
CA PRO A 349 -33.80 10.14 16.18
C PRO A 349 -33.80 9.69 14.72
N ASP A 350 -32.99 10.31 13.86
CA ASP A 350 -32.82 9.91 12.46
C ASP A 350 -31.83 8.73 12.35
N PRO A 351 -32.24 7.57 11.81
CA PRO A 351 -31.38 6.41 11.72
C PRO A 351 -30.18 6.58 10.79
N ASN A 352 -30.23 7.46 9.79
CA ASN A 352 -29.07 7.69 8.91
C ASN A 352 -27.90 8.30 9.69
N TRP A 353 -28.19 9.14 10.68
CA TRP A 353 -27.17 9.70 11.58
C TRP A 353 -26.61 8.66 12.56
N ARG A 354 -27.44 7.70 12.99
CA ARG A 354 -26.98 6.58 13.82
C ARG A 354 -26.11 5.61 13.02
N GLU A 355 -26.49 5.32 11.78
CA GLU A 355 -25.69 4.54 10.82
C GLU A 355 -24.34 5.22 10.56
N ALA A 356 -24.34 6.49 10.17
CA ALA A 356 -23.13 7.27 9.94
C ALA A 356 -22.20 7.31 11.16
N ALA A 357 -22.76 7.45 12.37
CA ALA A 357 -22.00 7.43 13.62
C ALA A 357 -21.17 6.15 13.78
N VAL A 358 -21.78 4.99 13.55
CA VAL A 358 -21.12 3.69 13.73
C VAL A 358 -20.25 3.33 12.52
N MET A 359 -20.72 3.65 11.31
CA MET A 359 -19.95 3.49 10.07
C MET A 359 -18.61 4.23 10.16
N SER A 360 -18.64 5.49 10.59
CA SER A 360 -17.42 6.30 10.70
C SER A 360 -16.38 5.72 11.66
N LEU A 361 -16.80 4.98 12.70
CA LEU A 361 -15.87 4.28 13.59
C LEU A 361 -15.24 3.06 12.91
N GLY A 362 -16.03 2.29 12.16
CA GLY A 362 -15.53 1.15 11.39
C GLY A 362 -14.51 1.57 10.34
N VAL A 363 -14.87 2.57 9.53
CA VAL A 363 -14.05 3.08 8.42
C VAL A 363 -12.67 3.56 8.87
N ILE A 364 -12.55 4.21 10.04
CA ILE A 364 -11.24 4.71 10.50
C ILE A 364 -10.43 3.68 11.29
N SER A 365 -10.94 2.46 11.49
CA SER A 365 -10.37 1.54 12.46
C SER A 365 -8.96 1.08 12.08
N GLU A 366 -8.69 0.88 10.79
CA GLU A 366 -7.35 0.59 10.26
C GLU A 366 -6.39 1.75 10.50
N GLY A 367 -6.68 2.92 9.93
CA GLY A 367 -5.80 4.07 10.05
C GLY A 367 -5.62 4.57 11.49
N CYS A 368 -6.63 4.46 12.36
CA CYS A 368 -6.59 4.94 13.75
C CYS A 368 -6.35 3.85 14.80
N TYR A 369 -5.86 2.67 14.40
CA TYR A 369 -5.83 1.49 15.25
C TYR A 369 -5.16 1.72 16.62
N GLU A 370 -3.97 2.33 16.67
CA GLU A 370 -3.21 2.57 17.92
C GLU A 370 -4.02 3.39 18.94
N VAL A 371 -4.61 4.50 18.49
CA VAL A 371 -5.38 5.38 19.37
C VAL A 371 -6.70 4.71 19.77
N MET A 372 -7.28 3.90 18.88
CA MET A 372 -8.51 3.16 19.15
C MET A 372 -8.32 2.02 20.14
N LYS A 373 -7.21 1.28 20.09
CA LYS A 373 -6.84 0.24 21.06
C LYS A 373 -6.90 0.76 22.50
N SER A 374 -6.32 1.94 22.75
CA SER A 374 -6.35 2.58 24.07
C SER A 374 -7.77 2.93 24.58
N LYS A 375 -8.77 2.98 23.69
CA LYS A 375 -10.17 3.30 24.00
C LYS A 375 -11.15 2.21 23.57
N LEU A 376 -10.65 1.00 23.31
CA LEU A 376 -11.38 -0.09 22.66
C LEU A 376 -12.72 -0.39 23.35
N VAL A 377 -12.71 -0.50 24.68
CA VAL A 377 -13.91 -0.78 25.48
C VAL A 377 -15.04 0.22 25.21
N GLY A 378 -14.71 1.51 25.04
CA GLY A 378 -15.69 2.57 24.80
C GLY A 378 -16.29 2.49 23.40
N VAL A 379 -15.45 2.40 22.37
CA VAL A 379 -15.90 2.32 20.96
C VAL A 379 -16.63 1.01 20.67
N LEU A 380 -16.13 -0.11 21.20
CA LEU A 380 -16.78 -1.42 21.07
C LEU A 380 -18.17 -1.43 21.71
N THR A 381 -18.36 -0.72 22.82
CA THR A 381 -19.68 -0.63 23.47
C THR A 381 -20.70 0.09 22.58
N LEU A 382 -20.30 1.14 21.84
CA LEU A 382 -21.19 1.80 20.88
C LEU A 382 -21.60 0.81 19.77
N VAL A 383 -20.62 0.13 19.15
CA VAL A 383 -20.87 -0.83 18.06
C VAL A 383 -21.80 -1.96 18.53
N LEU A 384 -21.53 -2.58 19.69
CA LEU A 384 -22.34 -3.69 20.21
C LEU A 384 -23.77 -3.28 20.58
N GLU A 385 -23.99 -2.03 21.00
CA GLU A 385 -25.35 -1.53 21.23
C GLU A 385 -26.09 -1.22 19.91
N ALA A 386 -25.39 -0.74 18.88
CA ALA A 386 -25.99 -0.50 17.57
C ALA A 386 -26.38 -1.79 16.82
N LEU A 387 -25.74 -2.92 17.10
CA LEU A 387 -26.20 -4.23 16.62
C LEU A 387 -27.63 -4.58 17.07
N LYS A 388 -28.15 -3.92 18.10
CA LYS A 388 -29.49 -4.12 18.67
C LYS A 388 -30.50 -3.06 18.20
N ASP A 389 -30.11 -2.17 17.29
CA ASP A 389 -30.98 -1.07 16.82
C ASP A 389 -32.22 -1.60 16.10
N SER A 390 -33.33 -0.86 16.18
CA SER A 390 -34.57 -1.21 15.48
C SER A 390 -34.45 -1.13 13.96
N GLU A 391 -33.56 -0.27 13.45
CA GLU A 391 -33.41 0.02 12.03
C GLU A 391 -32.31 -0.83 11.39
N GLN A 392 -32.63 -1.44 10.24
CA GLN A 392 -31.74 -2.38 9.55
C GLN A 392 -30.42 -1.75 9.09
N LEU A 393 -30.45 -0.48 8.65
CA LEU A 393 -29.26 0.24 8.20
C LEU A 393 -28.23 0.39 9.33
N VAL A 394 -28.68 0.69 10.54
CA VAL A 394 -27.83 0.86 11.72
C VAL A 394 -27.22 -0.49 12.12
N ARG A 395 -28.02 -1.56 12.15
CA ARG A 395 -27.52 -2.91 12.43
C ARG A 395 -26.48 -3.35 11.40
N GLY A 396 -26.73 -3.08 10.11
CA GLY A 396 -25.79 -3.37 9.04
C GLY A 396 -24.46 -2.61 9.19
N ALA A 397 -24.48 -1.30 9.47
CA ALA A 397 -23.26 -0.53 9.72
C ALA A 397 -22.52 -0.99 10.98
N ALA A 398 -23.23 -1.42 12.02
CA ALA A 398 -22.62 -1.97 13.22
C ALA A 398 -21.96 -3.33 12.97
N SER A 399 -22.55 -4.20 12.14
CA SER A 399 -21.93 -5.45 11.71
C SER A 399 -20.66 -5.19 10.90
N PHE A 400 -20.70 -4.26 9.94
CA PHE A 400 -19.51 -3.85 9.19
C PHE A 400 -18.41 -3.32 10.11
N ALA A 401 -18.72 -2.35 10.98
CA ALA A 401 -17.75 -1.78 11.91
C ALA A 401 -17.15 -2.81 12.86
N LEU A 402 -17.93 -3.82 13.28
CA LEU A 402 -17.43 -4.91 14.10
C LEU A 402 -16.44 -5.80 13.33
N GLY A 403 -16.70 -6.08 12.05
CA GLY A 403 -15.76 -6.82 11.19
C GLY A 403 -14.45 -6.06 11.00
N GLN A 404 -14.54 -4.77 10.71
CA GLN A 404 -13.38 -3.87 10.63
C GLN A 404 -12.58 -3.83 11.95
N PHE A 405 -13.26 -3.77 13.10
CA PHE A 405 -12.58 -3.87 14.39
C PHE A 405 -11.88 -5.21 14.58
N ALA A 406 -12.50 -6.29 14.09
CA ALA A 406 -11.94 -7.63 14.15
C ALA A 406 -10.74 -7.82 13.21
N GLU A 407 -10.65 -7.08 12.11
CA GLU A 407 -9.48 -7.11 11.21
C GLU A 407 -8.34 -6.28 11.78
N HIS A 408 -8.62 -5.05 12.21
CA HIS A 408 -7.57 -4.06 12.43
C HIS A 408 -7.21 -3.79 13.91
N LEU A 409 -8.11 -4.03 14.87
CA LEU A 409 -7.85 -3.74 16.29
C LEU A 409 -7.25 -4.95 17.04
N GLN A 410 -6.37 -5.68 16.35
CA GLN A 410 -5.69 -6.88 16.84
C GLN A 410 -4.40 -6.55 17.60
N PRO A 411 -4.03 -7.32 18.65
CA PRO A 411 -4.74 -8.48 19.20
C PRO A 411 -5.85 -8.16 20.23
N GLU A 412 -5.98 -6.90 20.65
CA GLU A 412 -6.77 -6.48 21.82
C GLU A 412 -8.28 -6.79 21.68
N ILE A 413 -8.82 -6.74 20.46
CA ILE A 413 -10.24 -7.04 20.19
C ILE A 413 -10.61 -8.48 20.53
N VAL A 414 -9.67 -9.43 20.37
CA VAL A 414 -9.92 -10.85 20.64
C VAL A 414 -10.14 -11.09 22.13
N GLU A 415 -9.53 -10.32 23.02
CA GLU A 415 -9.76 -10.40 24.48
C GLU A 415 -11.22 -10.10 24.89
N HIS A 416 -12.03 -9.57 23.97
CA HIS A 416 -13.44 -9.27 24.18
C HIS A 416 -14.40 -10.31 23.59
N TYR A 417 -13.92 -11.49 23.18
CA TYR A 417 -14.73 -12.53 22.53
C TYR A 417 -16.01 -12.90 23.30
N GLU A 418 -15.96 -12.96 24.64
CA GLU A 418 -17.12 -13.31 25.47
C GLU A 418 -18.28 -12.30 25.33
N ARG A 419 -17.96 -11.03 25.02
CA ARG A 419 -18.95 -9.98 24.78
C ARG A 419 -19.40 -9.95 23.32
N VAL A 420 -18.47 -10.22 22.39
CA VAL A 420 -18.65 -10.06 20.96
C VAL A 420 -19.41 -11.23 20.33
N LEU A 421 -18.97 -12.47 20.55
CA LEU A 421 -19.54 -13.66 19.89
C LEU A 421 -21.05 -13.83 20.11
N PRO A 422 -21.61 -13.64 21.33
CA PRO A 422 -23.06 -13.74 21.53
C PRO A 422 -23.85 -12.68 20.75
N CYS A 423 -23.29 -11.49 20.57
CA CYS A 423 -23.91 -10.43 19.78
C CYS A 423 -23.93 -10.80 18.29
N ILE A 424 -22.80 -11.30 17.76
CA ILE A 424 -22.71 -11.80 16.38
C ILE A 424 -23.74 -12.90 16.14
N PHE A 425 -23.79 -13.92 17.00
CA PHE A 425 -24.76 -15.02 16.86
C PHE A 425 -26.22 -14.57 16.80
N THR A 426 -26.54 -13.48 17.51
CA THR A 426 -27.88 -12.88 17.44
C THR A 426 -28.15 -12.28 16.07
N VAL A 427 -27.18 -11.52 15.52
CA VAL A 427 -27.33 -10.83 14.23
C VAL A 427 -27.24 -11.78 13.03
N LEU A 428 -26.57 -12.94 13.14
CA LEU A 428 -26.64 -13.98 12.09
C LEU A 428 -28.08 -14.44 11.82
N SER A 429 -28.98 -14.32 12.81
CA SER A 429 -30.40 -14.64 12.69
C SER A 429 -31.28 -13.43 12.30
N ASP A 430 -30.69 -12.33 11.83
CA ASP A 430 -31.44 -11.14 11.42
C ASP A 430 -32.42 -11.47 10.28
N PRO A 431 -33.63 -10.90 10.28
CA PRO A 431 -34.58 -11.10 9.17
C PRO A 431 -34.13 -10.47 7.85
N VAL A 432 -33.17 -9.54 7.87
CA VAL A 432 -32.70 -8.79 6.70
C VAL A 432 -31.44 -9.43 6.12
N PRO A 433 -31.50 -9.95 4.88
CA PRO A 433 -30.39 -10.58 4.17
C PRO A 433 -29.06 -9.81 4.19
N GLU A 434 -29.12 -8.51 3.94
CA GLU A 434 -27.95 -7.62 3.83
C GLU A 434 -27.27 -7.40 5.19
N VAL A 435 -28.04 -7.49 6.29
CA VAL A 435 -27.49 -7.44 7.65
C VAL A 435 -26.81 -8.75 8.00
N GLN A 436 -27.40 -9.89 7.58
CA GLN A 436 -26.79 -11.21 7.79
C GLN A 436 -25.42 -11.30 7.10
N GLU A 437 -25.33 -10.86 5.84
CA GLU A 437 -24.09 -10.87 5.06
C GLU A 437 -22.95 -10.15 5.81
N LYS A 438 -23.19 -8.92 6.28
CA LYS A 438 -22.22 -8.15 7.08
C LYS A 438 -21.90 -8.81 8.42
N ALA A 439 -22.85 -9.53 9.01
CA ALA A 439 -22.60 -10.29 10.24
C ALA A 439 -21.74 -11.55 10.00
N TYR A 440 -21.86 -12.21 8.85
CA TYR A 440 -20.97 -13.30 8.46
C TYR A 440 -19.55 -12.80 8.17
N TYR A 441 -19.42 -11.65 7.51
CA TYR A 441 -18.13 -10.95 7.38
C TYR A 441 -17.49 -10.71 8.74
N ALA A 442 -18.22 -10.09 9.68
CA ALA A 442 -17.72 -9.83 11.03
C ALA A 442 -17.36 -11.11 11.79
N LEU A 443 -18.13 -12.19 11.60
CA LEU A 443 -17.84 -13.49 12.17
C LEU A 443 -16.53 -14.06 11.61
N ALA A 444 -16.33 -14.02 10.29
CA ALA A 444 -15.13 -14.52 9.63
C ALA A 444 -13.87 -13.81 10.15
N ALA A 445 -13.85 -12.48 10.08
CA ALA A 445 -12.76 -11.66 10.57
C ALA A 445 -12.44 -11.91 12.06
N PHE A 446 -13.47 -12.04 12.90
CA PHE A 446 -13.27 -12.29 14.33
C PHE A 446 -12.78 -13.70 14.60
N CYS A 447 -13.24 -14.70 13.86
CA CYS A 447 -12.82 -16.09 14.00
C CYS A 447 -11.36 -16.30 13.61
N GLU A 448 -10.84 -15.57 12.63
CA GLU A 448 -9.49 -15.73 12.09
C GLU A 448 -8.40 -15.62 13.17
N ASN A 449 -8.60 -14.73 14.14
CA ASN A 449 -7.63 -14.43 15.19
C ASN A 449 -7.94 -15.07 16.56
N LEU A 450 -9.03 -15.84 16.70
CA LEU A 450 -9.45 -16.39 18.00
C LEU A 450 -8.56 -17.52 18.54
N LYS A 451 -7.85 -18.24 17.67
CA LYS A 451 -7.06 -19.43 18.03
C LYS A 451 -7.89 -20.40 18.88
N GLU A 452 -7.33 -20.96 19.97
CA GLU A 452 -8.01 -21.93 20.84
C GLU A 452 -9.27 -21.40 21.56
N GLU A 453 -9.47 -20.07 21.64
CA GLU A 453 -10.65 -19.48 22.28
C GLU A 453 -11.94 -19.72 21.48
N ILE A 454 -11.84 -20.17 20.23
CA ILE A 454 -13.01 -20.58 19.42
C ILE A 454 -13.64 -21.89 19.90
N LEU A 455 -12.87 -22.76 20.56
CA LEU A 455 -13.25 -24.15 20.84
C LEU A 455 -14.58 -24.31 21.62
N PRO A 456 -14.89 -23.49 22.64
CA PRO A 456 -16.17 -23.56 23.35
C PRO A 456 -17.39 -23.26 22.47
N TYR A 457 -17.20 -22.52 21.39
CA TYR A 457 -18.28 -22.05 20.49
C TYR A 457 -18.34 -22.81 19.17
N LEU A 458 -17.29 -23.55 18.81
CA LEU A 458 -17.12 -24.21 17.52
C LEU A 458 -18.31 -25.08 17.12
N GLY A 459 -18.87 -25.87 18.05
CA GLY A 459 -20.03 -26.72 17.75
C GLY A 459 -21.27 -25.93 17.32
N GLN A 460 -21.64 -24.90 18.09
CA GLN A 460 -22.79 -24.04 17.79
C GLN A 460 -22.56 -23.26 16.49
N LEU A 461 -21.34 -22.78 16.27
CA LEU A 461 -20.93 -22.04 15.07
C LEU A 461 -21.04 -22.92 13.83
N MET A 462 -20.51 -24.14 13.87
CA MET A 462 -20.56 -25.07 12.74
C MET A 462 -21.98 -25.57 12.42
N GLU A 463 -22.84 -25.75 13.42
CA GLU A 463 -24.26 -26.05 13.17
C GLU A 463 -24.94 -24.95 12.33
N ARG A 464 -24.68 -23.68 12.65
CA ARG A 464 -25.24 -22.53 11.92
C ARG A 464 -24.63 -22.34 10.54
N LEU A 465 -23.31 -22.45 10.43
CA LEU A 465 -22.62 -22.31 9.15
C LEU A 465 -23.01 -23.42 8.17
N LEU A 466 -23.14 -24.66 8.64
CA LEU A 466 -23.60 -25.76 7.77
C LEU A 466 -25.06 -25.59 7.31
N GLU A 467 -25.92 -24.95 8.11
CA GLU A 467 -27.28 -24.57 7.71
C GLU A 467 -27.25 -23.48 6.62
N ALA A 468 -26.47 -22.41 6.83
CA ALA A 468 -26.33 -21.32 5.88
C ALA A 468 -25.70 -21.74 4.55
N LEU A 469 -24.72 -22.65 4.58
CA LEU A 469 -24.08 -23.21 3.40
C LEU A 469 -25.07 -23.99 2.49
N GLN A 470 -26.17 -24.49 3.07
CA GLN A 470 -27.24 -25.20 2.34
C GLN A 470 -28.37 -24.27 1.86
N SER A 471 -28.23 -22.95 2.04
CA SER A 471 -29.18 -21.94 1.55
C SER A 471 -29.34 -21.97 0.02
N HIS A 472 -30.40 -21.34 -0.48
CA HIS A 472 -30.58 -21.07 -1.91
C HIS A 472 -29.97 -19.73 -2.34
N ARG A 473 -29.53 -18.89 -1.40
CA ARG A 473 -28.92 -17.59 -1.69
C ARG A 473 -27.40 -17.74 -1.86
N ARG A 474 -26.87 -17.31 -3.01
CA ARG A 474 -25.46 -17.47 -3.39
C ARG A 474 -24.53 -16.55 -2.58
N ASP A 475 -24.90 -15.28 -2.46
CA ASP A 475 -24.26 -14.27 -1.60
C ASP A 475 -24.04 -14.75 -0.15
N LEU A 476 -25.06 -15.39 0.44
CA LEU A 476 -24.96 -15.96 1.79
C LEU A 476 -24.02 -17.18 1.84
N GLN A 477 -23.99 -17.98 0.77
CA GLN A 477 -23.09 -19.14 0.70
C GLN A 477 -21.63 -18.70 0.61
N GLU A 478 -21.34 -17.63 -0.13
CA GLU A 478 -19.99 -17.08 -0.28
C GLU A 478 -19.45 -16.57 1.06
N THR A 479 -20.18 -15.67 1.71
CA THR A 479 -19.77 -15.11 3.02
C THR A 479 -19.71 -16.16 4.12
N CYS A 480 -20.62 -17.15 4.10
CA CYS A 480 -20.57 -18.29 5.00
C CYS A 480 -19.31 -19.16 4.79
N MET A 481 -18.84 -19.34 3.55
CA MET A 481 -17.63 -20.12 3.28
C MET A 481 -16.40 -19.47 3.90
N SER A 482 -16.27 -18.15 3.82
CA SER A 482 -15.19 -17.41 4.49
C SER A 482 -15.20 -17.65 6.00
N ALA A 483 -16.36 -17.55 6.66
CA ALA A 483 -16.48 -17.82 8.09
C ALA A 483 -16.15 -19.27 8.48
N ILE A 484 -16.48 -20.27 7.62
CA ILE A 484 -16.04 -21.66 7.82
C ILE A 484 -14.53 -21.76 7.71
N GLY A 485 -13.92 -21.06 6.75
CA GLY A 485 -12.47 -21.02 6.55
C GLY A 485 -11.75 -20.48 7.78
N SER A 486 -12.15 -19.30 8.28
CA SER A 486 -11.58 -18.69 9.48
C SER A 486 -11.77 -19.56 10.72
N ALA A 487 -12.94 -20.20 10.87
CA ALA A 487 -13.17 -21.13 11.97
C ALA A 487 -12.33 -22.40 11.88
N ALA A 488 -12.06 -22.90 10.66
CA ALA A 488 -11.16 -24.03 10.44
C ALA A 488 -9.71 -23.66 10.78
N ALA A 489 -9.24 -22.50 10.31
CA ALA A 489 -7.90 -22.01 10.60
C ALA A 489 -7.65 -21.86 12.11
N ALA A 490 -8.61 -21.28 12.85
CA ALA A 490 -8.48 -21.10 14.30
C ALA A 490 -8.62 -22.39 15.12
N ALA A 491 -9.48 -23.33 14.68
CA ALA A 491 -9.73 -24.58 15.40
C ALA A 491 -8.69 -25.68 15.10
N GLU A 492 -7.96 -25.56 13.99
CA GLU A 492 -6.98 -26.52 13.49
C GLU A 492 -7.50 -27.97 13.56
N SER A 493 -6.80 -28.85 14.27
CA SER A 493 -7.15 -30.27 14.46
C SER A 493 -8.54 -30.49 15.09
N SER A 494 -9.08 -29.52 15.83
CA SER A 494 -10.44 -29.60 16.40
C SER A 494 -11.54 -29.46 15.34
N PHE A 495 -11.20 -29.05 14.10
CA PHE A 495 -12.14 -28.96 12.98
C PHE A 495 -12.44 -30.32 12.32
N ILE A 496 -11.60 -31.34 12.54
CA ILE A 496 -11.70 -32.68 11.92
C ILE A 496 -13.13 -33.28 11.93
N PRO A 497 -13.95 -33.17 12.99
CA PRO A 497 -15.30 -33.73 13.01
C PRO A 497 -16.26 -33.17 11.94
N TYR A 498 -15.97 -31.97 11.41
CA TYR A 498 -16.83 -31.28 10.44
C TYR A 498 -16.35 -31.46 8.99
N THR A 499 -15.09 -31.84 8.81
CA THR A 499 -14.38 -31.90 7.51
C THR A 499 -15.13 -32.69 6.45
N GLU A 500 -15.57 -33.92 6.76
CA GLU A 500 -16.24 -34.78 5.77
C GLU A 500 -17.52 -34.11 5.23
N ARG A 501 -18.33 -33.54 6.12
CA ARG A 501 -19.60 -32.87 5.77
C ARG A 501 -19.34 -31.64 4.91
N VAL A 502 -18.36 -30.81 5.29
CA VAL A 502 -17.99 -29.60 4.56
C VAL A 502 -17.50 -29.96 3.16
N LEU A 503 -16.52 -30.85 3.04
CA LEU A 503 -15.93 -31.23 1.75
C LEU A 503 -16.96 -31.86 0.79
N GLN A 504 -17.90 -32.66 1.31
CA GLN A 504 -19.00 -33.22 0.49
C GLN A 504 -19.89 -32.12 -0.12
N ILE A 505 -20.14 -31.04 0.60
CA ILE A 505 -20.93 -29.91 0.09
C ILE A 505 -20.12 -29.12 -0.94
N LEU A 506 -18.86 -28.78 -0.63
CA LEU A 506 -17.97 -28.02 -1.52
C LEU A 506 -17.71 -28.73 -2.85
N GLN A 507 -17.62 -30.06 -2.84
CA GLN A 507 -17.45 -30.84 -4.06
C GLN A 507 -18.58 -30.61 -5.08
N ASN A 508 -19.82 -30.35 -4.62
CA ASN A 508 -20.95 -30.08 -5.52
C ASN A 508 -20.83 -28.71 -6.20
N PHE A 509 -20.29 -27.71 -5.49
CA PHE A 509 -20.04 -26.38 -6.07
C PHE A 509 -18.88 -26.43 -7.06
N MET A 510 -17.79 -27.12 -6.72
CA MET A 510 -16.57 -27.20 -7.53
C MET A 510 -16.72 -27.89 -8.88
N ILE A 511 -17.82 -28.59 -9.13
CA ILE A 511 -18.12 -29.21 -10.43
C ILE A 511 -19.16 -28.44 -11.24
N SER A 512 -19.77 -27.39 -10.70
CA SER A 512 -20.76 -26.59 -11.44
C SER A 512 -20.10 -25.82 -12.57
N THR A 513 -20.71 -25.84 -13.75
CA THR A 513 -20.25 -25.11 -14.95
C THR A 513 -21.21 -24.00 -15.35
N LYS A 514 -22.13 -23.61 -14.46
CA LYS A 514 -23.06 -22.52 -14.73
C LYS A 514 -22.43 -21.19 -14.36
N ASP A 515 -22.60 -20.20 -15.21
CA ASP A 515 -22.07 -18.84 -15.00
C ASP A 515 -22.51 -18.24 -13.66
N GLU A 516 -23.79 -18.44 -13.27
CA GLU A 516 -24.36 -17.98 -11.99
C GLU A 516 -23.74 -18.63 -10.74
N ASP A 517 -23.05 -19.77 -10.89
CA ASP A 517 -22.44 -20.53 -9.79
C ASP A 517 -20.92 -20.32 -9.69
N LEU A 518 -20.30 -19.58 -10.63
CA LEU A 518 -18.85 -19.43 -10.69
C LEU A 518 -18.25 -18.70 -9.47
N PRO A 519 -18.85 -17.64 -8.90
CA PRO A 519 -18.34 -17.00 -7.68
C PRO A 519 -18.31 -17.97 -6.48
N VAL A 520 -19.44 -18.65 -6.21
CA VAL A 520 -19.51 -19.68 -5.17
C VAL A 520 -18.54 -20.84 -5.43
N ARG A 521 -18.31 -21.21 -6.70
CA ARG A 521 -17.32 -22.22 -7.06
C ARG A 521 -15.89 -21.76 -6.75
N ALA A 522 -15.57 -20.49 -6.97
CA ALA A 522 -14.28 -19.90 -6.64
C ALA A 522 -14.03 -19.95 -5.12
N ARG A 523 -14.99 -19.47 -4.32
CA ARG A 523 -14.97 -19.55 -2.85
C ARG A 523 -14.91 -20.98 -2.31
N ALA A 524 -15.64 -21.92 -2.93
CA ALA A 524 -15.56 -23.31 -2.56
C ALA A 524 -14.16 -23.90 -2.82
N THR A 525 -13.50 -23.49 -3.90
CA THR A 525 -12.15 -23.94 -4.27
C THR A 525 -11.12 -23.47 -3.24
N GLU A 526 -11.19 -22.20 -2.84
CA GLU A 526 -10.39 -21.61 -1.76
C GLU A 526 -10.56 -22.38 -0.44
N LEU A 527 -11.81 -22.56 -0.02
CA LEU A 527 -12.14 -23.15 1.27
C LEU A 527 -11.63 -24.60 1.40
N VAL A 528 -11.61 -25.38 0.32
CA VAL A 528 -11.01 -26.73 0.35
C VAL A 528 -9.51 -26.65 0.71
N GLY A 529 -8.79 -25.66 0.20
CA GLY A 529 -7.38 -25.43 0.52
C GLY A 529 -7.20 -25.08 2.00
N ILE A 530 -7.98 -24.12 2.51
CA ILE A 530 -7.95 -23.67 3.91
C ILE A 530 -8.27 -24.82 4.87
N VAL A 531 -9.36 -25.57 4.61
CA VAL A 531 -9.72 -26.76 5.39
C VAL A 531 -8.59 -27.80 5.36
N GLY A 532 -7.94 -27.97 4.21
CA GLY A 532 -6.81 -28.88 4.05
C GLY A 532 -5.60 -28.53 4.93
N LEU A 533 -5.25 -27.24 5.02
CA LEU A 533 -4.19 -26.75 5.89
C LEU A 533 -4.56 -26.98 7.36
N ALA A 534 -5.78 -26.60 7.77
CA ALA A 534 -6.24 -26.70 9.15
C ALA A 534 -6.26 -28.15 9.72
N VAL A 535 -6.71 -29.13 8.92
CA VAL A 535 -6.84 -30.52 9.38
C VAL A 535 -5.56 -31.34 9.18
N GLY A 536 -4.62 -30.81 8.40
CA GLY A 536 -3.34 -31.41 8.09
C GLY A 536 -3.38 -32.52 7.04
N LYS A 537 -2.19 -32.80 6.49
CA LYS A 537 -1.94 -33.75 5.40
C LYS A 537 -2.60 -35.12 5.59
N GLY A 538 -2.48 -35.70 6.78
CA GLY A 538 -2.94 -37.07 7.05
C GLY A 538 -4.44 -37.29 6.86
N VAL A 539 -5.26 -36.23 7.00
CA VAL A 539 -6.71 -36.28 6.82
C VAL A 539 -7.11 -35.97 5.38
N ILE A 540 -6.50 -34.94 4.77
CA ILE A 540 -6.94 -34.37 3.49
C ILE A 540 -6.33 -35.07 2.26
N GLU A 541 -5.11 -35.60 2.35
CA GLU A 541 -4.38 -36.19 1.22
C GLU A 541 -5.18 -37.26 0.43
N PRO A 542 -5.93 -38.18 1.07
CA PRO A 542 -6.70 -39.20 0.33
C PRO A 542 -7.83 -38.64 -0.55
N VAL A 543 -8.34 -37.44 -0.25
CA VAL A 543 -9.49 -36.84 -0.95
C VAL A 543 -9.10 -35.73 -1.93
N LEU A 544 -7.91 -35.13 -1.76
CA LEU A 544 -7.40 -34.04 -2.61
C LEU A 544 -7.39 -34.31 -4.13
N PRO A 545 -7.08 -35.52 -4.64
CA PRO A 545 -6.99 -35.73 -6.09
C PRO A 545 -8.25 -35.30 -6.86
N ASN A 546 -9.45 -35.53 -6.30
CA ASN A 546 -10.69 -35.12 -6.95
C ASN A 546 -10.86 -33.59 -7.00
N PHE A 547 -10.41 -32.89 -5.96
CA PHE A 547 -10.47 -31.43 -5.88
C PHE A 547 -9.43 -30.77 -6.80
N ILE A 548 -8.22 -31.34 -6.89
CA ILE A 548 -7.19 -30.91 -7.83
C ILE A 548 -7.71 -30.99 -9.27
N GLU A 549 -8.33 -32.11 -9.66
CA GLU A 549 -8.89 -32.25 -11.01
C GLU A 549 -10.05 -31.28 -11.26
N ALA A 550 -10.91 -31.03 -10.26
CA ALA A 550 -12.01 -30.07 -10.38
C ALA A 550 -11.50 -28.62 -10.54
N ALA A 551 -10.46 -28.24 -9.80
CA ALA A 551 -9.81 -26.93 -9.92
C ALA A 551 -9.16 -26.76 -11.30
N ILE A 552 -8.41 -27.76 -11.79
CA ILE A 552 -7.81 -27.72 -13.13
C ILE A 552 -8.89 -27.60 -14.22
N ALA A 553 -10.01 -28.31 -14.08
CA ALA A 553 -11.13 -28.19 -15.01
C ALA A 553 -11.77 -26.79 -15.01
N GLY A 554 -11.66 -26.04 -13.92
CA GLY A 554 -12.17 -24.67 -13.78
C GLY A 554 -11.53 -23.67 -14.73
N PHE A 555 -10.26 -23.88 -15.11
CA PHE A 555 -9.56 -23.00 -16.06
C PHE A 555 -10.20 -22.94 -17.45
N ALA A 556 -11.05 -23.91 -17.80
CA ALA A 556 -11.79 -23.90 -19.06
C ALA A 556 -13.04 -23.01 -19.07
N LEU A 557 -13.45 -22.43 -17.93
CA LEU A 557 -14.70 -21.67 -17.76
C LEU A 557 -14.55 -20.15 -17.95
N ASP A 558 -13.38 -19.70 -18.42
CA ASP A 558 -13.04 -18.31 -18.70
C ASP A 558 -13.51 -17.26 -17.67
N PHE A 559 -13.27 -17.53 -16.38
CA PHE A 559 -13.64 -16.64 -15.28
C PHE A 559 -12.42 -16.36 -14.40
N SER A 560 -12.00 -15.09 -14.35
CA SER A 560 -10.74 -14.63 -13.73
C SER A 560 -10.65 -15.00 -12.26
N GLU A 561 -11.68 -14.65 -11.50
CA GLU A 561 -11.78 -14.90 -10.07
C GLU A 561 -11.64 -16.41 -9.76
N LEU A 562 -12.32 -17.30 -10.50
CA LEU A 562 -12.14 -18.74 -10.30
C LEU A 562 -10.69 -19.21 -10.55
N ARG A 563 -9.99 -18.63 -11.54
CA ARG A 563 -8.58 -19.00 -11.81
C ARG A 563 -7.66 -18.49 -10.70
N GLU A 564 -7.89 -17.27 -10.22
CA GLU A 564 -7.22 -16.69 -9.06
C GLU A 564 -7.33 -17.60 -7.83
N TYR A 565 -8.56 -17.90 -7.37
CA TYR A 565 -8.77 -18.79 -6.21
C TYR A 565 -8.27 -20.22 -6.46
N SER A 566 -8.23 -20.67 -7.72
CA SER A 566 -7.62 -21.96 -8.05
C SER A 566 -6.10 -21.96 -7.87
N HIS A 567 -5.41 -20.86 -8.19
CA HIS A 567 -3.97 -20.70 -7.91
C HIS A 567 -3.71 -20.63 -6.41
N GLY A 568 -4.54 -19.91 -5.64
CA GLY A 568 -4.51 -19.93 -4.17
C GLY A 568 -4.71 -21.33 -3.59
N PHE A 569 -5.68 -22.09 -4.12
CA PHE A 569 -5.88 -23.50 -3.75
C PHE A 569 -4.66 -24.37 -4.06
N PHE A 570 -4.06 -24.23 -5.25
CA PHE A 570 -2.86 -25.00 -5.60
C PHE A 570 -1.66 -24.64 -4.72
N SER A 571 -1.56 -23.39 -4.28
CA SER A 571 -0.55 -22.93 -3.31
C SER A 571 -0.69 -23.67 -1.99
N ASN A 572 -1.91 -23.73 -1.42
CA ASN A 572 -2.20 -24.50 -0.21
C ASN A 572 -1.90 -25.99 -0.39
N VAL A 573 -2.26 -26.57 -1.55
CA VAL A 573 -1.98 -27.97 -1.85
C VAL A 573 -0.47 -28.26 -1.99
N ALA A 574 0.31 -27.29 -2.50
CA ALA A 574 1.76 -27.42 -2.58
C ALA A 574 2.39 -27.57 -1.19
N GLU A 575 1.95 -26.76 -0.23
CA GLU A 575 2.36 -26.85 1.16
C GLU A 575 1.94 -28.17 1.81
N ILE A 576 0.69 -28.58 1.63
CA ILE A 576 0.15 -29.83 2.23
C ILE A 576 0.86 -31.07 1.68
N LEU A 577 1.01 -31.17 0.35
CA LEU A 577 1.49 -32.40 -0.29
C LEU A 577 3.01 -32.45 -0.41
N GLU A 578 3.70 -31.31 -0.47
CA GLU A 578 5.13 -31.21 -0.79
C GLU A 578 5.49 -32.00 -2.06
N GLU A 579 6.41 -32.97 -1.97
CA GLU A 579 6.79 -33.89 -3.05
C GLU A 579 5.58 -34.68 -3.63
N GLY A 580 4.46 -34.78 -2.89
CA GLY A 580 3.21 -35.34 -3.40
C GLY A 580 2.56 -34.54 -4.54
N LEU A 581 2.94 -33.25 -4.70
CA LEU A 581 2.46 -32.40 -5.80
C LEU A 581 3.16 -32.70 -7.14
N VAL A 582 4.34 -33.33 -7.11
CA VAL A 582 5.20 -33.54 -8.29
C VAL A 582 4.47 -34.13 -9.52
N PRO A 583 3.54 -35.10 -9.39
CA PRO A 583 2.79 -35.62 -10.52
C PRO A 583 1.91 -34.57 -11.24
N TYR A 584 1.53 -33.49 -10.57
CA TYR A 584 0.66 -32.45 -11.09
C TYR A 584 1.43 -31.25 -11.69
N LEU A 585 2.70 -31.04 -11.33
CA LEU A 585 3.53 -29.92 -11.82
C LEU A 585 3.49 -29.73 -13.35
N PRO A 586 3.55 -30.79 -14.20
CA PRO A 586 3.49 -30.63 -15.65
C PRO A 586 2.19 -30.01 -16.17
N ARG A 587 1.12 -29.98 -15.37
CA ARG A 587 -0.16 -29.31 -15.68
C ARG A 587 -0.29 -27.97 -14.97
N LEU A 588 0.11 -27.89 -13.70
CA LEU A 588 -0.06 -26.69 -12.88
C LEU A 588 0.87 -25.54 -13.29
N VAL A 589 2.15 -25.84 -13.54
CA VAL A 589 3.12 -24.79 -13.91
C VAL A 589 2.74 -24.09 -15.21
N PRO A 590 2.34 -24.80 -16.30
CA PRO A 590 1.86 -24.13 -17.50
C PRO A 590 0.61 -23.26 -17.29
N LEU A 591 -0.32 -23.65 -16.40
CA LEU A 591 -1.50 -22.84 -16.08
C LEU A 591 -1.10 -21.54 -15.38
N ALA A 592 -0.23 -21.61 -14.38
CA ALA A 592 0.27 -20.43 -13.67
C ALA A 592 1.05 -19.51 -14.62
N LEU A 593 1.93 -20.05 -15.46
CA LEU A 593 2.65 -19.25 -16.46
C LEU A 593 1.71 -18.60 -17.49
N ALA A 594 0.60 -19.25 -17.85
CA ALA A 594 -0.39 -18.67 -18.75
C ALA A 594 -1.11 -17.47 -18.10
N SER A 595 -1.56 -17.63 -16.86
CA SER A 595 -2.19 -16.56 -16.07
C SER A 595 -1.25 -15.35 -15.88
N CYS A 596 0.02 -15.58 -15.54
CA CYS A 596 1.01 -14.50 -15.43
C CYS A 596 1.17 -13.70 -16.74
N ASN A 597 1.06 -14.37 -17.88
CA ASN A 597 1.25 -13.79 -19.21
C ASN A 597 -0.05 -13.26 -19.86
N LEU A 598 -1.16 -13.19 -19.12
CA LEU A 598 -2.40 -12.59 -19.64
C LEU A 598 -2.16 -11.15 -20.12
N ASP A 599 -2.95 -10.75 -21.13
CA ASP A 599 -3.02 -9.36 -21.56
C ASP A 599 -3.84 -8.56 -20.52
N ASP A 600 -3.32 -7.41 -20.13
CA ASP A 600 -3.89 -6.61 -19.03
C ASP A 600 -5.24 -6.00 -19.40
N GLY A 601 -5.57 -6.02 -20.71
CA GLY A 601 -6.71 -5.37 -21.32
C GLY A 601 -6.47 -3.87 -21.40
N THR A 602 -6.43 -3.32 -22.62
CA THR A 602 -6.38 -1.87 -22.82
C THR A 602 -7.64 -1.42 -23.55
N ALA A 603 -8.60 -0.87 -22.83
CA ALA A 603 -9.52 0.09 -23.43
C ALA A 603 -8.90 1.47 -23.22
N LEU A 604 -8.18 1.95 -24.24
CA LEU A 604 -7.67 3.31 -24.26
C LEU A 604 -8.88 4.22 -24.50
N ASP A 605 -9.30 4.95 -23.48
CA ASP A 605 -10.31 5.98 -23.64
C ASP A 605 -9.62 7.19 -24.27
N PHE A 606 -9.86 7.36 -25.57
CA PHE A 606 -9.29 8.46 -26.32
C PHE A 606 -10.16 9.70 -26.12
N ASP A 607 -9.52 10.82 -25.84
CA ASP A 607 -10.22 12.10 -25.70
C ASP A 607 -10.88 12.51 -27.03
N ASP A 608 -12.19 12.24 -27.15
CA ASP A 608 -13.05 12.71 -28.25
C ASP A 608 -13.58 14.13 -27.95
N SER A 609 -12.98 14.89 -27.02
CA SER A 609 -13.38 16.25 -26.66
C SER A 609 -13.31 17.26 -27.82
N GLY A 610 -12.69 16.88 -28.94
CA GLY A 610 -12.71 17.63 -30.20
C GLY A 610 -13.80 17.21 -31.19
N ASP A 611 -14.46 16.06 -31.00
CA ASP A 611 -15.17 15.34 -32.06
C ASP A 611 -16.70 15.26 -31.85
N GLU A 612 -17.28 15.63 -30.70
CA GLU A 612 -18.75 15.70 -30.55
C GLU A 612 -19.41 16.64 -31.59
N ALA A 613 -18.78 17.78 -31.89
CA ALA A 613 -19.29 18.72 -32.88
C ALA A 613 -19.13 18.23 -34.34
N ASP A 614 -18.11 17.41 -34.63
CA ASP A 614 -17.88 16.83 -35.96
C ASP A 614 -18.72 15.55 -36.18
N MET A 615 -19.02 14.80 -35.11
CA MET A 615 -19.94 13.66 -35.09
C MET A 615 -21.41 14.10 -35.17
N ALA A 616 -21.82 15.14 -34.43
CA ALA A 616 -23.17 15.71 -34.51
C ALA A 616 -23.49 16.31 -35.90
N ASN A 617 -22.47 16.81 -36.61
CA ASN A 617 -22.60 17.31 -37.98
C ASN A 617 -22.34 16.23 -39.06
N GLY A 618 -22.11 14.99 -38.66
CA GLY A 618 -21.94 13.85 -39.55
C GLY A 618 -20.71 13.94 -40.44
N LEU A 619 -19.58 14.53 -40.02
CA LEU A 619 -18.37 14.73 -40.84
C LEU A 619 -17.28 13.65 -40.64
N GLY A 620 -17.47 12.68 -39.73
CA GLY A 620 -16.46 11.70 -39.29
C GLY A 620 -16.03 10.59 -40.27
N GLY A 621 -16.71 10.39 -41.41
CA GLY A 621 -16.53 9.20 -42.27
C GLY A 621 -15.15 8.98 -42.92
N LEU A 622 -14.31 10.03 -43.01
CA LEU A 622 -13.08 10.06 -43.81
C LEU A 622 -11.81 9.50 -43.14
N SER A 623 -11.93 8.77 -42.02
CA SER A 623 -10.82 8.55 -41.06
C SER A 623 -10.26 7.13 -40.88
N SER A 624 -10.68 6.09 -41.62
CA SER A 624 -10.46 4.70 -41.11
C SER A 624 -9.17 3.95 -41.50
N ASP A 625 -8.19 4.49 -42.22
CA ASP A 625 -7.18 3.62 -42.89
C ASP A 625 -5.70 4.06 -42.84
N ASP A 626 -5.30 5.08 -42.08
CA ASP A 626 -3.86 5.41 -41.96
C ASP A 626 -3.33 4.87 -40.61
N GLU A 627 -2.57 3.77 -40.66
CA GLU A 627 -1.96 3.04 -39.52
C GLU A 627 -0.95 3.87 -38.68
N ASP A 628 -0.74 5.15 -38.99
CA ASP A 628 0.22 6.06 -38.35
C ASP A 628 -0.43 7.06 -37.35
N GLU A 629 -1.74 6.98 -37.09
CA GLU A 629 -2.45 7.87 -36.14
C GLU A 629 -2.33 7.45 -34.65
N SER A 630 -1.42 6.55 -34.28
CA SER A 630 -1.22 6.13 -32.88
C SER A 630 -0.57 7.21 -32.00
N ASP A 631 0.16 8.16 -32.58
CA ASP A 631 1.00 9.11 -31.82
C ASP A 631 0.27 10.37 -31.31
N ASN A 632 -1.03 10.54 -31.60
CA ASN A 632 -1.72 11.83 -31.44
C ASN A 632 -2.99 11.82 -30.59
N LYS A 633 -3.33 10.71 -29.93
CA LYS A 633 -4.46 10.68 -29.00
C LYS A 633 -3.93 10.53 -27.58
N ARG A 634 -4.17 11.55 -26.75
CA ARG A 634 -3.92 11.47 -25.30
C ARG A 634 -4.84 10.36 -24.78
N VAL A 635 -4.24 9.29 -24.26
CA VAL A 635 -4.94 8.27 -23.50
C VAL A 635 -5.31 8.96 -22.19
N ARG A 636 -6.59 9.27 -22.00
CA ARG A 636 -7.03 9.93 -20.76
C ARG A 636 -7.17 8.90 -19.65
N ASN A 637 -7.69 7.71 -20.00
CA ASN A 637 -7.87 6.60 -19.08
C ASN A 637 -7.30 5.30 -19.68
N ILE A 638 -6.43 4.62 -18.92
CA ILE A 638 -6.10 3.21 -19.15
C ILE A 638 -7.08 2.41 -18.30
N SER A 639 -8.11 1.84 -18.92
CA SER A 639 -8.98 0.89 -18.21
C SER A 639 -8.28 -0.47 -18.17
N VAL A 640 -7.73 -0.81 -17.01
CA VAL A 640 -7.18 -2.14 -16.70
C VAL A 640 -8.29 -3.03 -16.15
N ARG A 641 -8.26 -4.34 -16.43
CA ARG A 641 -9.21 -5.30 -15.84
C ARG A 641 -8.70 -5.78 -14.48
N THR A 642 -9.26 -5.30 -13.37
CA THR A 642 -8.83 -5.63 -12.00
C THR A 642 -8.69 -7.14 -11.76
N GLY A 643 -9.70 -7.94 -12.12
CA GLY A 643 -9.63 -9.40 -11.93
C GLY A 643 -8.50 -10.11 -12.69
N VAL A 644 -7.91 -9.51 -13.73
CA VAL A 644 -6.71 -10.05 -14.40
C VAL A 644 -5.46 -9.80 -13.55
N LEU A 645 -5.41 -8.70 -12.81
CA LEU A 645 -4.32 -8.34 -11.89
C LEU A 645 -4.30 -9.29 -10.70
N ASP A 646 -5.46 -9.55 -10.10
CA ASP A 646 -5.62 -10.49 -8.98
C ASP A 646 -5.19 -11.90 -9.40
N GLU A 647 -5.65 -12.37 -10.58
CA GLU A 647 -5.24 -13.65 -11.14
C GLU A 647 -3.72 -13.72 -11.39
N LYS A 648 -3.10 -12.64 -11.88
CA LYS A 648 -1.64 -12.56 -12.08
C LYS A 648 -0.89 -12.64 -10.75
N ALA A 649 -1.35 -11.92 -9.73
CA ALA A 649 -0.73 -11.93 -8.41
C ALA A 649 -0.78 -13.35 -7.80
N ALA A 650 -1.95 -13.98 -7.79
CA ALA A 650 -2.14 -15.35 -7.30
C ALA A 650 -1.31 -16.39 -8.08
N ALA A 651 -1.24 -16.28 -9.41
CA ALA A 651 -0.42 -17.15 -10.24
C ALA A 651 1.09 -16.98 -9.98
N THR A 652 1.52 -15.74 -9.74
CA THR A 652 2.91 -15.39 -9.40
C THR A 652 3.32 -16.02 -8.07
N GLN A 653 2.47 -15.89 -7.06
CA GLN A 653 2.64 -16.53 -5.75
C GLN A 653 2.73 -18.06 -5.88
N ALA A 654 1.81 -18.67 -6.63
CA ALA A 654 1.75 -20.12 -6.82
C ALA A 654 3.05 -20.69 -7.42
N LEU A 655 3.66 -20.01 -8.39
CA LEU A 655 4.96 -20.41 -8.94
C LEU A 655 6.07 -20.46 -7.88
N GLY A 656 6.10 -19.47 -6.97
CA GLY A 656 7.02 -19.44 -5.85
C GLY A 656 6.82 -20.63 -4.90
N LEU A 657 5.58 -20.87 -4.48
CA LEU A 657 5.23 -21.94 -3.55
C LEU A 657 5.43 -23.34 -4.15
N PHE A 658 5.15 -23.52 -5.45
CA PHE A 658 5.50 -24.76 -6.15
C PHE A 658 7.01 -25.03 -6.08
N ALA A 659 7.84 -24.01 -6.26
CA ALA A 659 9.29 -24.14 -6.12
C ALA A 659 9.68 -24.50 -4.68
N LEU A 660 9.18 -23.76 -3.69
CA LEU A 660 9.52 -23.92 -2.27
C LEU A 660 9.25 -25.35 -1.78
N HIS A 661 8.08 -25.90 -2.10
CA HIS A 661 7.63 -27.18 -1.55
C HIS A 661 8.06 -28.40 -2.37
N THR A 662 8.34 -28.25 -3.67
CA THR A 662 8.78 -29.38 -4.53
C THR A 662 10.27 -29.37 -4.87
N LYS A 663 10.99 -28.29 -4.52
CA LYS A 663 12.46 -28.18 -4.52
C LYS A 663 13.07 -28.71 -5.83
N LYS A 664 13.75 -29.85 -5.77
CA LYS A 664 14.46 -30.46 -6.90
C LYS A 664 13.55 -30.74 -8.09
N ALA A 665 12.30 -31.11 -7.86
CA ALA A 665 11.35 -31.42 -8.93
C ALA A 665 10.92 -30.17 -9.71
N PHE A 666 11.06 -28.97 -9.14
CA PHE A 666 10.73 -27.71 -9.80
C PHE A 666 11.83 -27.20 -10.75
N MET A 667 13.07 -27.66 -10.60
CA MET A 667 14.22 -27.16 -11.38
C MET A 667 14.02 -27.13 -12.91
N PRO A 668 13.30 -28.08 -13.55
CA PRO A 668 13.02 -27.99 -14.99
C PRO A 668 12.24 -26.75 -15.42
N TYR A 669 11.52 -26.10 -14.51
CA TYR A 669 10.69 -24.92 -14.76
C TYR A 669 11.36 -23.60 -14.31
N MET A 670 12.51 -23.69 -13.63
CA MET A 670 13.16 -22.56 -12.95
C MET A 670 13.41 -21.37 -13.89
N GLU A 671 13.97 -21.60 -15.07
CA GLU A 671 14.33 -20.53 -16.02
C GLU A 671 13.12 -19.79 -16.58
N ASP A 672 12.02 -20.50 -16.87
CA ASP A 672 10.82 -19.87 -17.40
C ASP A 672 10.08 -19.10 -16.30
N CYS A 673 10.10 -19.61 -15.06
CA CYS A 673 9.61 -18.90 -13.89
C CYS A 673 10.41 -17.61 -13.65
N LEU A 674 11.75 -17.67 -13.61
CA LEU A 674 12.62 -16.50 -13.42
C LEU A 674 12.36 -15.39 -14.45
N LYS A 675 12.12 -15.74 -15.72
CA LYS A 675 11.79 -14.75 -16.76
C LYS A 675 10.50 -14.01 -16.45
N VAL A 676 9.46 -14.73 -16.01
CA VAL A 676 8.16 -14.14 -15.66
C VAL A 676 8.30 -13.28 -14.40
N LEU A 677 8.95 -13.80 -13.34
CA LEU A 677 9.14 -13.05 -12.10
C LEU A 677 9.95 -11.77 -12.32
N LYS A 678 10.98 -11.80 -13.18
CA LYS A 678 11.74 -10.60 -13.55
C LYS A 678 10.87 -9.54 -14.25
N LYS A 679 9.89 -9.96 -15.05
CA LYS A 679 8.91 -9.04 -15.66
C LYS A 679 7.96 -8.49 -14.60
N HIS A 680 7.44 -9.35 -13.72
CA HIS A 680 6.47 -8.99 -12.69
C HIS A 680 7.07 -8.08 -11.61
N ALA A 681 8.36 -8.24 -11.31
CA ALA A 681 9.08 -7.40 -10.35
C ALA A 681 9.19 -5.91 -10.76
N GLY A 682 8.93 -5.57 -12.02
CA GLY A 682 8.86 -4.17 -12.50
C GLY A 682 7.51 -3.84 -13.12
N TYR A 683 6.45 -4.55 -12.72
CA TYR A 683 5.11 -4.38 -13.24
C TYR A 683 4.40 -3.18 -12.59
N PHE A 684 3.42 -2.57 -13.26
CA PHE A 684 2.82 -1.33 -12.76
C PHE A 684 1.96 -1.52 -11.50
N HIS A 685 1.38 -2.72 -11.32
CA HIS A 685 0.55 -3.04 -10.14
C HIS A 685 1.41 -3.58 -9.00
N GLU A 686 1.25 -2.99 -7.82
CA GLU A 686 1.96 -3.24 -6.57
C GLU A 686 1.84 -4.69 -6.11
N ASP A 687 0.64 -5.27 -6.05
CA ASP A 687 0.46 -6.67 -5.59
C ASP A 687 1.22 -7.69 -6.45
N VAL A 688 1.28 -7.45 -7.76
CA VAL A 688 2.03 -8.32 -8.68
C VAL A 688 3.54 -8.19 -8.44
N ARG A 689 4.03 -6.98 -8.13
CA ARG A 689 5.43 -6.76 -7.74
C ARG A 689 5.73 -7.46 -6.41
N LEU A 690 4.90 -7.26 -5.39
CA LEU A 690 5.03 -7.87 -4.07
C LEU A 690 5.11 -9.40 -4.16
N GLN A 691 4.16 -10.05 -4.84
CA GLN A 691 4.17 -11.50 -5.03
C GLN A 691 5.38 -11.98 -5.83
N ALA A 692 5.90 -11.17 -6.76
CA ALA A 692 7.13 -11.51 -7.47
C ALA A 692 8.36 -11.49 -6.54
N MET A 693 8.45 -10.54 -5.59
CA MET A 693 9.52 -10.51 -4.60
C MET A 693 9.49 -11.75 -3.72
N ILE A 694 8.32 -12.12 -3.19
CA ILE A 694 8.14 -13.32 -2.37
C ILE A 694 8.50 -14.59 -3.16
N ALA A 695 8.00 -14.70 -4.40
CA ALA A 695 8.29 -15.86 -5.25
C ALA A 695 9.78 -15.99 -5.60
N LEU A 696 10.50 -14.87 -5.80
CA LEU A 696 11.94 -14.85 -6.02
C LEU A 696 12.72 -15.41 -4.81
N GLN A 697 12.33 -15.05 -3.60
CA GLN A 697 12.88 -15.63 -2.37
C GLN A 697 12.63 -17.14 -2.31
N HIS A 698 11.40 -17.59 -2.59
CA HIS A 698 11.06 -19.01 -2.61
C HIS A 698 11.88 -19.81 -3.62
N LEU A 699 12.10 -19.25 -4.82
CA LEU A 699 12.95 -19.87 -5.84
C LEU A 699 14.40 -20.00 -5.37
N LEU A 700 14.95 -18.98 -4.71
CA LEU A 700 16.30 -19.04 -4.16
C LEU A 700 16.40 -20.12 -3.07
N THR A 701 15.46 -20.16 -2.13
CA THR A 701 15.40 -21.18 -1.07
C THR A 701 15.30 -22.58 -1.65
N ALA A 702 14.42 -22.80 -2.64
CA ALA A 702 14.29 -24.08 -3.32
C ALA A 702 15.58 -24.50 -4.04
N THR A 703 16.27 -23.55 -4.66
CA THR A 703 17.54 -23.77 -5.36
C THR A 703 18.66 -24.10 -4.37
N GLN A 704 18.76 -23.39 -3.25
CA GLN A 704 19.71 -23.70 -2.17
C GLN A 704 19.45 -25.09 -1.56
N ALA A 705 18.19 -25.45 -1.31
CA ALA A 705 17.83 -26.77 -0.81
C ALA A 705 18.21 -27.90 -1.80
N THR A 706 18.14 -27.62 -3.10
CA THR A 706 18.50 -28.57 -4.16
C THR A 706 20.02 -28.65 -4.39
N PHE A 707 20.70 -27.51 -4.30
CA PHE A 707 22.14 -27.36 -4.53
C PHE A 707 22.81 -26.71 -3.30
N PRO A 708 22.94 -27.46 -2.19
CA PRO A 708 23.39 -26.91 -0.92
C PRO A 708 24.85 -26.42 -0.98
N THR A 709 25.15 -25.40 -0.19
CA THR A 709 26.49 -24.83 -0.03
C THR A 709 27.49 -25.90 0.41
N GLN A 710 28.64 -25.98 -0.27
CA GLN A 710 29.73 -26.89 0.06
C GLN A 710 31.01 -26.09 0.32
N ASN A 711 31.67 -26.32 1.46
CA ASN A 711 32.92 -25.65 1.84
C ASN A 711 32.84 -24.10 1.73
N ASN A 712 31.77 -23.48 2.23
CA ASN A 712 31.48 -22.04 2.11
C ASN A 712 31.35 -21.51 0.67
N HIS A 713 31.12 -22.39 -0.31
CA HIS A 713 30.87 -21.99 -1.69
C HIS A 713 29.48 -22.43 -2.14
N ILE A 714 28.73 -21.46 -2.68
CA ILE A 714 27.43 -21.71 -3.32
C ILE A 714 27.63 -22.33 -4.71
N SER A 715 26.66 -23.12 -5.16
CA SER A 715 26.67 -23.70 -6.50
C SER A 715 26.52 -22.63 -7.59
N PRO A 716 26.94 -22.90 -8.85
CA PRO A 716 26.66 -22.01 -9.98
C PRO A 716 25.17 -21.72 -10.18
N GLU A 717 24.32 -22.71 -9.94
CA GLU A 717 22.86 -22.60 -10.04
C GLU A 717 22.31 -21.67 -8.97
N THR A 718 22.69 -21.87 -7.70
CA THR A 718 22.34 -20.97 -6.60
C THR A 718 22.86 -19.56 -6.84
N LYS A 719 24.09 -19.42 -7.36
CA LYS A 719 24.66 -18.11 -7.69
C LYS A 719 23.87 -17.40 -8.78
N HIS A 720 23.45 -18.11 -9.83
CA HIS A 720 22.66 -17.52 -10.90
C HIS A 720 21.33 -16.93 -10.38
N VAL A 721 20.62 -17.70 -9.54
CA VAL A 721 19.38 -17.25 -8.92
C VAL A 721 19.64 -16.10 -7.96
N LEU A 722 20.63 -16.23 -7.06
CA LEU A 722 21.01 -15.19 -6.10
C LEU A 722 21.33 -13.86 -6.80
N ASP A 723 22.16 -13.91 -7.84
CA ASP A 723 22.56 -12.69 -8.57
C ASP A 723 21.34 -12.00 -9.19
N THR A 724 20.39 -12.78 -9.73
CA THR A 724 19.14 -12.26 -10.30
C THR A 724 18.23 -11.64 -9.22
N VAL A 725 18.07 -12.33 -8.09
CA VAL A 725 17.26 -11.87 -6.95
C VAL A 725 17.82 -10.56 -6.40
N MET A 726 19.13 -10.51 -6.12
CA MET A 726 19.77 -9.32 -5.56
C MET A 726 19.74 -8.12 -6.50
N ASP A 727 19.87 -8.32 -7.82
CA ASP A 727 19.75 -7.24 -8.81
C ASP A 727 18.33 -6.66 -8.86
N ILE A 728 17.29 -7.48 -8.68
CA ILE A 728 15.90 -7.05 -8.63
C ILE A 728 15.61 -6.32 -7.32
N TYR A 729 16.00 -6.91 -6.19
CA TYR A 729 15.79 -6.33 -4.85
C TYR A 729 16.48 -4.97 -4.71
N LEU A 730 17.73 -4.85 -5.16
CA LEU A 730 18.43 -3.56 -5.14
C LEU A 730 17.76 -2.50 -6.01
N ARG A 731 17.08 -2.89 -7.10
CA ARG A 731 16.30 -1.93 -7.88
C ARG A 731 15.05 -1.51 -7.11
N ALA A 732 14.31 -2.46 -6.56
CA ALA A 732 13.09 -2.19 -5.80
C ALA A 732 13.36 -1.24 -4.61
N LEU A 733 14.43 -1.47 -3.84
CA LEU A 733 14.81 -0.59 -2.73
C LEU A 733 15.05 0.88 -3.14
N ASN A 734 15.44 1.13 -4.40
CA ASN A 734 15.79 2.46 -4.88
C ASN A 734 14.68 3.13 -5.71
N GLU A 735 13.86 2.34 -6.39
CA GLU A 735 12.97 2.82 -7.46
C GLU A 735 11.48 2.52 -7.21
N ASP A 736 11.14 1.56 -6.33
CA ASP A 736 9.73 1.21 -6.07
C ASP A 736 9.05 2.28 -5.22
N ASP A 737 7.81 2.60 -5.57
CA ASP A 737 6.97 3.59 -4.92
C ASP A 737 6.04 2.99 -3.86
N ASP A 738 5.91 1.67 -3.82
CA ASP A 738 5.10 0.95 -2.83
C ASP A 738 5.91 0.54 -1.59
N LYS A 739 5.41 0.89 -0.40
CA LYS A 739 6.12 0.63 0.86
C LYS A 739 6.13 -0.83 1.25
N ASP A 740 5.03 -1.54 1.04
CA ASP A 740 4.90 -2.95 1.38
C ASP A 740 5.86 -3.81 0.54
N THR A 741 5.97 -3.52 -0.76
CA THR A 741 6.95 -4.15 -1.64
C THR A 741 8.38 -3.92 -1.17
N VAL A 742 8.74 -2.68 -0.82
CA VAL A 742 10.10 -2.36 -0.31
C VAL A 742 10.37 -3.01 1.04
N SER A 743 9.39 -3.02 1.95
CA SER A 743 9.47 -3.68 3.25
C SER A 743 9.69 -5.19 3.11
N GLN A 744 8.92 -5.84 2.23
CA GLN A 744 9.08 -7.25 1.91
C GLN A 744 10.48 -7.54 1.34
N VAL A 745 11.01 -6.67 0.47
CA VAL A 745 12.38 -6.79 -0.05
C VAL A 745 13.42 -6.67 1.07
N CYS A 746 13.26 -5.73 2.01
CA CYS A 746 14.15 -5.62 3.17
C CYS A 746 14.19 -6.93 3.96
N SER A 747 13.03 -7.47 4.32
CA SER A 747 12.89 -8.75 5.02
C SER A 747 13.50 -9.92 4.23
N SER A 748 13.22 -10.01 2.93
CA SER A 748 13.81 -11.04 2.07
C SER A 748 15.33 -10.92 1.96
N ILE A 749 15.91 -9.71 1.97
CA ILE A 749 17.37 -9.52 1.98
C ILE A 749 17.96 -10.00 3.31
N VAL A 750 17.31 -9.75 4.45
CA VAL A 750 17.75 -10.25 5.76
C VAL A 750 17.88 -11.77 5.73
N ASP A 751 16.87 -12.47 5.20
CA ASP A 751 16.89 -13.92 5.05
C ASP A 751 17.97 -14.39 4.07
N VAL A 752 18.14 -13.69 2.95
CA VAL A 752 19.22 -13.98 1.98
C VAL A 752 20.58 -13.90 2.67
N ILE A 753 20.87 -12.80 3.37
CA ILE A 753 22.15 -12.59 4.08
C ILE A 753 22.41 -13.68 5.11
N LYS A 754 21.37 -14.10 5.85
CA LYS A 754 21.48 -15.19 6.84
C LYS A 754 21.65 -16.58 6.20
N SER A 755 21.14 -16.78 4.98
CA SER A 755 21.13 -18.08 4.30
C SER A 755 22.41 -18.42 3.52
N VAL A 756 23.22 -17.44 3.12
CA VAL A 756 24.42 -17.65 2.28
C VAL A 756 25.71 -17.17 2.96
N PRO A 757 26.88 -17.76 2.59
CA PRO A 757 28.17 -17.29 3.07
C PRO A 757 28.46 -15.83 2.66
N LEU A 758 29.25 -15.12 3.49
CA LEU A 758 29.65 -13.73 3.25
C LEU A 758 30.24 -13.52 1.84
N GLU A 759 31.05 -14.47 1.35
CA GLU A 759 31.68 -14.39 0.03
C GLU A 759 30.68 -14.30 -1.13
N ALA A 760 29.46 -14.82 -0.95
CA ALA A 760 28.40 -14.75 -1.95
C ALA A 760 27.72 -13.37 -1.98
N VAL A 761 27.60 -12.71 -0.84
CA VAL A 761 26.89 -11.42 -0.70
C VAL A 761 27.81 -10.20 -0.67
N GLN A 762 29.12 -10.40 -0.50
CA GLN A 762 30.14 -9.35 -0.38
C GLN A 762 30.02 -8.25 -1.45
N GLN A 763 29.69 -8.62 -2.70
CA GLN A 763 29.56 -7.69 -3.82
C GLN A 763 28.34 -6.75 -3.72
N TYR A 764 27.33 -7.11 -2.94
CA TYR A 764 26.09 -6.35 -2.77
C TYR A 764 26.10 -5.44 -1.56
N ILE A 765 26.92 -5.74 -0.53
CA ILE A 765 26.95 -5.03 0.76
C ILE A 765 27.05 -3.51 0.60
N VAL A 766 27.90 -3.00 -0.31
CA VAL A 766 28.04 -1.54 -0.49
C VAL A 766 26.73 -0.93 -1.00
N LYS A 767 26.12 -1.51 -2.04
CA LYS A 767 24.86 -1.03 -2.58
C LYS A 767 23.70 -1.16 -1.58
N LEU A 768 23.69 -2.25 -0.80
CA LEU A 768 22.74 -2.43 0.29
C LEU A 768 22.90 -1.35 1.36
N SER A 769 24.14 -1.00 1.72
CA SER A 769 24.39 0.07 2.67
C SER A 769 23.97 1.45 2.16
N GLU A 770 24.12 1.71 0.86
CA GLU A 770 23.65 2.94 0.21
C GLU A 770 22.11 3.01 0.21
N ALA A 771 21.43 1.92 -0.15
CA ALA A 771 19.97 1.84 -0.09
C ALA A 771 19.43 1.96 1.34
N THR A 772 20.07 1.29 2.31
CA THR A 772 19.73 1.39 3.74
C THR A 772 19.91 2.83 4.23
N LEU A 773 20.96 3.53 3.79
CA LEU A 773 21.18 4.94 4.13
C LEU A 773 20.06 5.83 3.57
N MET A 774 19.62 5.60 2.34
CA MET A 774 18.49 6.33 1.75
C MET A 774 17.21 6.11 2.56
N LEU A 775 16.91 4.87 2.95
CA LEU A 775 15.75 4.53 3.79
C LEU A 775 15.79 5.22 5.16
N LEU A 776 16.95 5.18 5.84
CA LEU A 776 17.15 5.87 7.13
C LEU A 776 17.06 7.40 7.01
N ARG A 777 17.41 7.96 5.85
CA ARG A 777 17.23 9.40 5.58
C ARG A 777 15.82 9.76 5.14
N GLN A 778 14.95 8.78 4.96
CA GLN A 778 13.62 8.96 4.41
C GLN A 778 13.66 9.53 2.97
N GLU A 779 14.68 9.17 2.19
CA GLU A 779 14.97 9.66 0.84
C GLU A 779 14.57 8.66 -0.27
N ALA A 780 14.08 7.46 0.07
CA ALA A 780 13.64 6.46 -0.91
C ALA A 780 12.33 6.88 -1.59
N VAL A 781 12.09 6.41 -2.83
CA VAL A 781 10.91 6.78 -3.64
C VAL A 781 9.61 6.51 -2.88
N CYS A 782 9.46 5.33 -2.28
CA CYS A 782 8.29 4.97 -1.45
C CYS A 782 8.09 5.82 -0.18
N GLN A 783 9.09 6.59 0.26
CA GLN A 783 9.01 7.50 1.42
C GLN A 783 8.78 8.96 1.00
N GLN A 784 9.03 9.29 -0.27
CA GLN A 784 8.83 10.63 -0.82
C GLN A 784 7.35 10.85 -1.15
N THR A 785 6.57 11.23 -0.14
CA THR A 785 5.25 11.82 -0.38
C THR A 785 5.45 13.20 -1.02
N GLY A 786 4.69 13.55 -2.06
CA GLY A 786 4.80 14.83 -2.79
C GLY A 786 4.48 16.10 -1.96
N ASP A 787 4.60 16.05 -0.63
CA ASP A 787 4.39 17.13 0.32
C ASP A 787 5.75 17.65 0.84
N THR A 788 6.52 18.27 -0.05
CA THR A 788 7.81 18.93 0.26
C THR A 788 7.65 20.30 0.93
N ASP A 789 6.41 20.82 1.01
CA ASP A 789 6.05 22.16 1.50
C ASP A 789 5.89 22.25 3.03
N GLY A 790 5.78 21.10 3.71
CA GLY A 790 5.55 21.02 5.15
C GLY A 790 6.83 20.76 5.94
N GLU A 791 7.46 21.81 6.50
CA GLU A 791 8.10 21.67 7.81
C GLU A 791 6.97 21.33 8.79
N GLY A 792 6.71 20.03 8.98
CA GLY A 792 5.81 19.55 10.03
C GLY A 792 6.41 19.86 11.39
N ASP A 793 5.58 20.18 12.38
CA ASP A 793 6.05 20.18 13.76
C ASP A 793 6.54 18.76 14.09
N ASP A 794 7.70 18.64 14.75
CA ASP A 794 8.25 17.33 15.17
C ASP A 794 7.23 16.53 16.01
N ASP A 795 6.27 17.21 16.66
CA ASP A 795 5.21 16.62 17.47
C ASP A 795 4.16 15.84 16.65
N ASP A 796 4.07 16.02 15.32
CA ASP A 796 3.12 15.36 14.42
C ASP A 796 3.71 14.12 13.71
N LEU A 797 4.95 13.72 14.03
CA LEU A 797 5.61 12.56 13.45
C LEU A 797 5.02 11.25 13.98
N GLU A 798 4.64 10.35 13.07
CA GLU A 798 4.23 8.98 13.36
C GLU A 798 5.34 8.00 12.92
N HIS A 799 5.40 6.84 13.58
CA HIS A 799 6.30 5.78 13.16
C HIS A 799 5.78 5.20 11.84
N ASP A 800 6.68 4.84 10.94
CA ASP A 800 6.34 4.14 9.70
C ASP A 800 6.49 2.65 9.97
N ASP A 801 5.47 2.06 10.60
CA ASP A 801 5.46 0.67 11.08
C ASP A 801 5.61 -0.33 9.92
N ILE A 802 5.22 0.05 8.70
CA ILE A 802 5.32 -0.81 7.50
C ILE A 802 6.78 -1.02 7.09
N LEU A 803 7.56 0.07 7.02
CA LEU A 803 8.85 0.07 6.35
C LEU A 803 10.05 0.13 7.31
N MET A 804 9.97 0.91 8.38
CA MET A 804 11.17 1.28 9.14
C MET A 804 11.69 0.13 10.00
N ASP A 805 10.82 -0.73 10.52
CA ASP A 805 11.24 -1.95 11.22
C ASP A 805 12.03 -2.87 10.26
N ALA A 806 11.47 -3.19 9.09
CA ALA A 806 12.15 -4.02 8.09
C ALA A 806 13.45 -3.38 7.58
N ALA A 807 13.47 -2.06 7.36
CA ALA A 807 14.66 -1.33 6.93
C ALA A 807 15.77 -1.35 7.98
N THR A 808 15.43 -1.24 9.27
CA THR A 808 16.44 -1.27 10.34
C THR A 808 16.99 -2.66 10.61
N ASP A 809 16.25 -3.72 10.30
CA ASP A 809 16.71 -5.11 10.38
C ASP A 809 17.82 -5.47 9.37
N LEU A 810 17.99 -4.67 8.31
CA LEU A 810 19.13 -4.80 7.39
C LEU A 810 20.47 -4.59 8.09
N LEU A 811 20.54 -3.71 9.09
CA LEU A 811 21.78 -3.38 9.80
C LEU A 811 22.32 -4.57 10.61
N PRO A 812 21.55 -5.18 11.54
CA PRO A 812 22.02 -6.36 12.26
C PRO A 812 22.23 -7.55 11.32
N ALA A 813 21.46 -7.69 10.23
CA ALA A 813 21.72 -8.73 9.22
C ALA A 813 23.12 -8.57 8.58
N MET A 814 23.46 -7.37 8.10
CA MET A 814 24.81 -7.07 7.58
C MET A 814 25.90 -7.22 8.64
N ALA A 815 25.62 -6.81 9.89
CA ALA A 815 26.54 -6.97 11.00
C ALA A 815 26.81 -8.45 11.29
N SER A 816 25.78 -9.30 11.26
CA SER A 816 25.91 -10.73 11.58
C SER A 816 26.81 -11.48 10.59
N CYS A 817 26.80 -11.11 9.31
CA CYS A 817 27.65 -11.77 8.31
C CYS A 817 29.09 -11.18 8.26
N MET A 818 29.27 -9.89 8.55
CA MET A 818 30.58 -9.21 8.46
C MET A 818 31.36 -9.15 9.78
N GLY A 819 30.68 -9.33 10.91
CA GLY A 819 31.20 -9.08 12.26
C GLY A 819 31.78 -7.67 12.39
N GLY A 820 32.92 -7.53 13.08
CA GLY A 820 33.59 -6.24 13.28
C GLY A 820 33.98 -5.48 12.00
N SER A 821 34.06 -6.16 10.84
CA SER A 821 34.33 -5.49 9.56
C SER A 821 33.17 -4.59 9.08
N PHE A 822 31.99 -4.68 9.73
CA PHE A 822 30.84 -3.81 9.45
C PHE A 822 31.01 -2.39 10.02
N GLU A 823 31.87 -2.18 11.02
CA GLU A 823 31.98 -0.89 11.72
C GLU A 823 32.14 0.34 10.81
N PRO A 824 32.95 0.32 9.73
CA PRO A 824 33.08 1.47 8.83
C PRO A 824 31.79 1.81 8.07
N ILE A 825 30.94 0.80 7.83
CA ILE A 825 29.61 0.99 7.23
C ILE A 825 28.65 1.49 8.29
N PHE A 826 28.60 0.84 9.45
CA PHE A 826 27.76 1.25 10.57
C PHE A 826 27.99 2.70 10.97
N ARG A 827 29.24 3.18 10.96
CA ARG A 827 29.58 4.58 11.23
C ARG A 827 28.81 5.58 10.36
N GLN A 828 28.56 5.23 9.10
CA GLN A 828 27.84 6.08 8.15
C GLN A 828 26.32 6.03 8.37
N LEU A 829 25.81 4.88 8.84
CA LEU A 829 24.40 4.65 9.11
C LEU A 829 23.98 5.13 10.52
N PHE A 830 24.93 5.22 11.44
CA PHE A 830 24.68 5.50 12.86
C PHE A 830 23.99 6.84 13.09
N GLU A 831 24.51 7.94 12.55
CA GLU A 831 23.90 9.26 12.76
C GLU A 831 22.46 9.33 12.20
N PRO A 832 22.19 8.88 10.95
CA PRO A 832 20.81 8.74 10.45
C PRO A 832 19.89 7.92 11.37
N LEU A 833 20.34 6.74 11.82
CA LEU A 833 19.57 5.89 12.75
C LEU A 833 19.27 6.61 14.06
N MET A 834 20.25 7.31 14.63
CA MET A 834 20.09 7.99 15.92
C MET A 834 19.14 9.19 15.88
N LYS A 835 18.75 9.69 14.69
CA LYS A 835 17.67 10.69 14.59
C LYS A 835 16.32 10.15 15.06
N PHE A 836 16.08 8.85 14.91
CA PHE A 836 14.86 8.16 15.37
C PHE A 836 14.84 7.95 16.90
N ALA A 837 16.02 7.92 17.53
CA ALA A 837 16.15 7.77 18.98
C ALA A 837 15.95 9.08 19.78
N THR A 838 15.64 10.20 19.10
CA THR A 838 15.47 11.49 19.75
C THR A 838 14.13 11.61 20.47
N HIS A 839 14.07 12.42 21.54
CA HIS A 839 12.87 12.55 22.38
C HIS A 839 11.64 13.13 21.69
N SER A 840 11.82 13.82 20.56
CA SER A 840 10.73 14.37 19.75
C SER A 840 10.08 13.30 18.86
N ARG A 841 10.72 12.15 18.67
CA ARG A 841 10.19 11.03 17.89
C ARG A 841 9.22 10.17 18.72
N PRO A 842 8.25 9.52 18.06
CA PRO A 842 7.30 8.61 18.71
C PRO A 842 8.01 7.46 19.46
N PRO A 843 7.38 6.86 20.48
CA PRO A 843 7.96 5.75 21.24
C PRO A 843 8.47 4.59 20.39
N ASN A 844 7.74 4.23 19.33
CA ASN A 844 8.10 3.13 18.41
C ASN A 844 9.43 3.41 17.67
N ASP A 845 9.60 4.61 17.11
CA ASP A 845 10.87 5.05 16.50
C ASP A 845 12.06 4.92 17.49
N ARG A 846 11.86 5.34 18.74
CA ARG A 846 12.92 5.33 19.75
C ARG A 846 13.30 3.91 20.13
N THR A 847 12.32 3.02 20.32
CA THR A 847 12.57 1.62 20.68
C THR A 847 13.20 0.85 19.52
N MET A 848 12.74 1.06 18.29
CA MET A 848 13.33 0.50 17.07
C MET A 848 14.81 0.86 16.96
N ALA A 849 15.15 2.15 17.08
CA ALA A 849 16.55 2.60 16.99
C ALA A 849 17.44 2.01 18.10
N VAL A 850 16.94 1.96 19.34
CA VAL A 850 17.67 1.40 20.49
C VAL A 850 17.88 -0.11 20.34
N ALA A 851 16.85 -0.84 19.87
CA ALA A 851 16.91 -2.28 19.61
C ALA A 851 17.89 -2.60 18.46
N CYS A 852 17.82 -1.85 17.34
CA CYS A 852 18.73 -2.01 16.21
C CYS A 852 20.20 -1.86 16.63
N VAL A 853 20.52 -0.83 17.43
CA VAL A 853 21.89 -0.66 17.95
C VAL A 853 22.31 -1.82 18.85
N ALA A 854 21.40 -2.38 19.66
CA ALA A 854 21.70 -3.52 20.53
C ALA A 854 22.07 -4.77 19.71
N GLU A 855 21.28 -5.11 18.69
CA GLU A 855 21.58 -6.24 17.80
C GLU A 855 22.88 -6.02 17.01
N VAL A 856 23.13 -4.80 16.52
CA VAL A 856 24.43 -4.50 15.89
C VAL A 856 25.58 -4.66 16.89
N ALA A 857 25.43 -4.21 18.13
CA ALA A 857 26.46 -4.31 19.18
C ALA A 857 26.86 -5.76 19.47
N LYS A 858 25.88 -6.67 19.51
CA LYS A 858 26.06 -8.11 19.68
C LYS A 858 26.92 -8.71 18.55
N GLU A 859 26.67 -8.29 17.31
CA GLU A 859 27.37 -8.84 16.14
C GLU A 859 28.78 -8.22 15.92
N ILE A 860 28.94 -6.90 16.06
CA ILE A 860 30.25 -6.23 15.87
C ILE A 860 31.15 -6.27 17.11
N ARG A 861 30.58 -6.62 18.27
CA ARG A 861 31.29 -6.80 19.55
C ARG A 861 32.06 -5.55 19.95
N GLN A 862 33.37 -5.68 20.24
CA GLN A 862 34.20 -4.59 20.80
C GLN A 862 34.24 -3.33 19.92
N GLU A 863 33.94 -3.46 18.63
CA GLU A 863 33.86 -2.33 17.70
C GLU A 863 32.70 -1.36 18.01
N ILE A 864 31.76 -1.71 18.90
CA ILE A 864 30.71 -0.80 19.37
C ILE A 864 31.22 0.29 20.33
N THR A 865 32.43 0.15 20.86
CA THR A 865 32.98 1.05 21.90
C THR A 865 32.86 2.55 21.57
N PRO A 866 33.10 3.03 20.34
CA PRO A 866 33.00 4.46 19.99
C PRO A 866 31.59 5.05 20.13
N TYR A 867 30.54 4.22 20.16
CA TYR A 867 29.14 4.63 20.13
C TYR A 867 28.51 4.70 21.53
N ILE A 868 29.16 4.11 22.54
CA ILE A 868 28.64 3.95 23.91
C ILE A 868 28.19 5.28 24.52
N ASP A 869 29.04 6.31 24.47
CA ASP A 869 28.74 7.61 25.11
C ASP A 869 27.54 8.34 24.48
N THR A 870 27.19 7.99 23.25
CA THR A 870 26.02 8.56 22.56
C THR A 870 24.76 7.77 22.89
N VAL A 871 24.83 6.43 22.86
CA VAL A 871 23.67 5.55 22.97
C VAL A 871 23.25 5.33 24.44
N MET A 872 24.22 5.18 25.35
CA MET A 872 23.95 4.82 26.73
C MET A 872 23.00 5.80 27.46
N PRO A 873 23.17 7.14 27.34
CA PRO A 873 22.23 8.08 27.96
C PRO A 873 20.79 7.94 27.44
N ILE A 874 20.63 7.58 26.17
CA ILE A 874 19.31 7.40 25.54
C ILE A 874 18.66 6.12 26.08
N ALA A 875 19.38 4.99 26.05
CA ALA A 875 18.88 3.73 26.58
C ALA A 875 18.51 3.83 28.07
N LEU A 876 19.33 4.53 28.88
CA LEU A 876 19.02 4.80 30.29
C LEU A 876 17.71 5.58 30.49
N LYS A 877 17.37 6.49 29.57
CA LYS A 877 16.11 7.23 29.61
C LYS A 877 14.93 6.33 29.26
N GLU A 878 15.07 5.49 28.23
CA GLU A 878 14.01 4.58 27.78
C GLU A 878 13.71 3.45 28.80
N LEU A 879 14.65 3.10 29.69
CA LEU A 879 14.37 2.22 30.85
C LEU A 879 13.26 2.76 31.77
N SER A 880 12.97 4.07 31.71
CA SER A 880 11.89 4.72 32.45
C SER A 880 10.68 5.08 31.56
N SER A 881 10.61 4.55 30.34
CA SER A 881 9.48 4.77 29.42
C SER A 881 8.16 4.28 30.01
N PRO A 882 7.02 4.95 29.74
CA PRO A 882 5.70 4.39 30.07
C PRO A 882 5.42 3.09 29.32
N GLU A 883 5.99 2.90 28.13
CA GLU A 883 5.74 1.74 27.28
C GLU A 883 6.61 0.53 27.70
N PRO A 884 6.03 -0.65 27.98
CA PRO A 884 6.79 -1.85 28.35
C PRO A 884 7.82 -2.26 27.29
N THR A 885 7.45 -2.24 26.00
CA THR A 885 8.34 -2.60 24.89
C THR A 885 9.61 -1.76 24.86
N ASN A 886 9.50 -0.45 25.09
CA ASN A 886 10.65 0.45 25.18
C ASN A 886 11.56 0.09 26.36
N ARG A 887 10.98 -0.23 27.53
CA ARG A 887 11.77 -0.64 28.71
C ARG A 887 12.49 -1.97 28.45
N ARG A 888 11.83 -2.92 27.79
CA ARG A 888 12.37 -4.23 27.42
C ARG A 888 13.59 -4.08 26.49
N ASN A 889 13.43 -3.37 25.37
CA ASN A 889 14.51 -3.16 24.40
C ASN A 889 15.64 -2.30 24.96
N ALA A 890 15.33 -1.33 25.82
CA ALA A 890 16.36 -0.55 26.51
C ALA A 890 17.18 -1.40 27.49
N ALA A 891 16.54 -2.33 28.21
CA ALA A 891 17.23 -3.27 29.10
C ALA A 891 18.16 -4.20 28.31
N TYR A 892 17.68 -4.78 27.20
CA TYR A 892 18.51 -5.55 26.28
C TYR A 892 19.71 -4.74 25.77
N CYS A 893 19.47 -3.51 25.29
CA CYS A 893 20.48 -2.61 24.78
C CYS A 893 21.58 -2.31 25.81
N VAL A 894 21.23 -1.85 27.02
CA VAL A 894 22.26 -1.57 28.05
C VAL A 894 23.06 -2.83 28.41
N GLY A 895 22.42 -4.01 28.37
CA GLY A 895 23.07 -5.30 28.56
C GLY A 895 24.14 -5.59 27.50
N GLU A 896 23.78 -5.50 26.22
CA GLU A 896 24.68 -5.74 25.08
C GLU A 896 25.83 -4.71 25.05
N LEU A 897 25.52 -3.43 25.29
CA LEU A 897 26.54 -2.38 25.39
C LEU A 897 27.52 -2.63 26.55
N CYS A 898 27.06 -3.18 27.68
CA CYS A 898 27.93 -3.56 28.78
C CYS A 898 28.80 -4.78 28.47
N LEU A 899 28.27 -5.75 27.73
CA LEU A 899 28.98 -6.96 27.34
C LEU A 899 30.13 -6.66 26.36
N HIS A 900 29.91 -5.70 25.46
CA HIS A 900 30.80 -5.45 24.34
C HIS A 900 31.58 -4.12 24.42
N GLY A 901 31.08 -3.11 25.14
CA GLY A 901 31.63 -1.74 25.15
C GLY A 901 32.86 -1.48 26.04
N GLY A 902 33.48 -2.52 26.61
CA GLY A 902 34.76 -2.42 27.31
C GLY A 902 34.78 -1.44 28.50
N GLU A 903 35.89 -0.71 28.67
CA GLU A 903 36.08 0.25 29.78
C GLU A 903 35.10 1.43 29.71
N THR A 904 34.71 1.87 28.50
CA THR A 904 33.77 2.99 28.32
C THR A 904 32.41 2.66 28.93
N ALA A 905 31.89 1.44 28.68
CA ALA A 905 30.61 1.01 29.26
C ALA A 905 30.66 0.92 30.80
N LYS A 906 31.82 0.56 31.38
CA LYS A 906 31.98 0.46 32.85
C LYS A 906 31.71 1.77 33.58
N LEU A 907 31.93 2.91 32.94
CA LEU A 907 31.65 4.23 33.52
C LEU A 907 30.16 4.41 33.85
N TYR A 908 29.28 3.64 33.21
CA TYR A 908 27.82 3.73 33.36
C TYR A 908 27.23 2.66 34.28
N TYR A 909 28.00 1.68 34.76
CA TYR A 909 27.45 0.53 35.49
C TYR A 909 26.58 0.92 36.69
N MET A 910 26.99 1.92 37.48
CA MET A 910 26.18 2.36 38.63
C MET A 910 24.88 3.06 38.20
N SER A 911 24.92 3.84 37.12
CA SER A 911 23.73 4.49 36.54
C SER A 911 22.75 3.44 36.00
N ILE A 912 23.27 2.41 35.32
CA ILE A 912 22.48 1.30 34.78
C ILE A 912 21.82 0.52 35.92
N LEU A 913 22.56 0.11 36.95
CA LEU A 913 21.99 -0.60 38.09
C LEU A 913 20.90 0.23 38.81
N THR A 914 21.09 1.54 38.90
CA THR A 914 20.09 2.45 39.47
C THR A 914 18.82 2.50 38.62
N ALA A 915 18.96 2.56 37.30
CA ALA A 915 17.84 2.61 36.35
C ALA A 915 17.11 1.26 36.23
N LEU A 916 17.82 0.13 36.33
CA LEU A 916 17.23 -1.20 36.27
C LEU A 916 16.53 -1.59 37.58
N HIS A 917 16.98 -1.09 38.74
CA HIS A 917 16.45 -1.52 40.04
C HIS A 917 14.91 -1.47 40.16
N PRO A 918 14.21 -0.39 39.73
CA PRO A 918 12.74 -0.35 39.75
C PRO A 918 12.08 -1.51 38.99
N LEU A 919 12.71 -2.01 37.92
CA LEU A 919 12.19 -3.10 37.09
C LEU A 919 12.24 -4.46 37.81
N PHE A 920 13.02 -4.60 38.88
CA PHE A 920 13.04 -5.81 39.71
C PHE A 920 11.99 -5.78 40.83
N THR A 921 11.29 -4.66 41.02
CA THR A 921 10.31 -4.49 42.10
C THR A 921 8.89 -4.79 41.63
N ASP A 922 7.94 -4.90 42.56
CA ASP A 922 6.50 -5.08 42.26
C ASP A 922 5.86 -3.89 41.51
N ARG A 923 6.63 -2.84 41.22
CA ARG A 923 6.18 -1.73 40.36
C ARG A 923 6.13 -2.11 38.89
N GLU A 924 6.94 -3.08 38.47
CA GLU A 924 6.92 -3.61 37.10
C GLU A 924 6.06 -4.88 37.07
N THR A 925 5.00 -4.83 36.26
CA THR A 925 4.05 -5.94 36.10
C THR A 925 4.31 -6.76 34.85
N ASP A 926 5.03 -6.20 33.88
CA ASP A 926 5.39 -6.87 32.64
C ASP A 926 6.51 -7.89 32.87
N ASN A 927 6.30 -9.15 32.50
CA ASN A 927 7.30 -10.19 32.76
C ASN A 927 8.47 -10.10 31.75
N GLY A 928 8.20 -9.79 30.48
CA GLY A 928 9.24 -9.58 29.46
C GLY A 928 10.24 -8.50 29.83
N VAL A 929 9.78 -7.38 30.42
CA VAL A 929 10.67 -6.32 30.95
C VAL A 929 11.56 -6.84 32.08
N ARG A 930 11.00 -7.61 33.02
CA ARG A 930 11.75 -8.18 34.15
C ARG A 930 12.81 -9.17 33.67
N ASP A 931 12.46 -9.99 32.70
CA ASP A 931 13.35 -11.00 32.10
C ASP A 931 14.53 -10.33 31.37
N ASN A 932 14.26 -9.27 30.59
CA ASN A 932 15.31 -8.49 29.92
C ASN A 932 16.18 -7.70 30.91
N ALA A 933 15.60 -7.17 31.99
CA ALA A 933 16.38 -6.55 33.06
C ALA A 933 17.32 -7.56 33.74
N ALA A 934 16.84 -8.79 33.97
CA ALA A 934 17.66 -9.89 34.47
C ALA A 934 18.80 -10.24 33.49
N GLY A 935 18.47 -10.32 32.19
CA GLY A 935 19.42 -10.48 31.10
C GLY A 935 20.51 -9.40 31.07
N ALA A 936 20.12 -8.13 31.22
CA ALA A 936 21.04 -7.00 31.25
C ALA A 936 22.06 -7.11 32.39
N VAL A 937 21.57 -7.36 33.61
CA VAL A 937 22.43 -7.57 34.79
C VAL A 937 23.36 -8.77 34.58
N ALA A 938 22.86 -9.86 34.02
CA ALA A 938 23.65 -11.05 33.75
C ALA A 938 24.79 -10.80 32.76
N ARG A 939 24.53 -10.04 31.69
CA ARG A 939 25.56 -9.58 30.74
C ARG A 939 26.59 -8.67 31.41
N MET A 940 26.18 -7.77 32.30
CA MET A 940 27.11 -6.97 33.10
C MET A 940 28.02 -7.84 33.98
N ILE A 941 27.47 -8.85 34.66
CA ILE A 941 28.24 -9.80 35.49
C ILE A 941 29.25 -10.56 34.64
N LYS A 942 28.83 -11.05 33.46
CA LYS A 942 29.67 -11.76 32.50
C LYS A 942 30.81 -10.87 31.99
N ALA A 943 30.54 -9.59 31.77
CA ALA A 943 31.53 -8.60 31.31
C ALA A 943 32.55 -8.26 32.41
N ASN A 944 32.09 -7.91 33.62
CA ASN A 944 32.97 -7.60 34.74
C ASN A 944 32.27 -7.70 36.11
N ALA A 945 32.23 -8.90 36.67
CA ALA A 945 31.69 -9.17 38.01
C ALA A 945 32.32 -8.33 39.14
N GLN A 946 33.60 -7.93 39.02
CA GLN A 946 34.29 -7.16 40.07
C GLN A 946 33.85 -5.70 40.14
N ALA A 947 33.31 -5.16 39.04
CA ALA A 947 32.80 -3.79 38.97
C ALA A 947 31.37 -3.65 39.52
N ILE A 948 30.76 -4.76 39.97
CA ILE A 948 29.36 -4.83 40.39
C ILE A 948 29.27 -5.17 41.88
N PRO A 949 28.42 -4.48 42.67
CA PRO A 949 28.15 -4.83 44.06
C PRO A 949 27.27 -6.10 44.13
N LEU A 950 27.87 -7.27 43.86
CA LEU A 950 27.18 -8.56 43.73
C LEU A 950 26.32 -8.92 44.95
N SER A 951 26.77 -8.59 46.16
CA SER A 951 26.00 -8.82 47.40
C SER A 951 24.65 -8.09 47.45
N GLN A 952 24.49 -6.99 46.70
CA GLN A 952 23.22 -6.26 46.56
C GLN A 952 22.45 -6.67 45.31
N VAL A 953 23.17 -6.98 44.22
CA VAL A 953 22.58 -7.25 42.90
C VAL A 953 22.03 -8.68 42.79
N LEU A 954 22.76 -9.68 43.27
CA LEU A 954 22.36 -11.09 43.12
C LEU A 954 21.02 -11.42 43.81
N PRO A 955 20.70 -10.93 45.02
CA PRO A 955 19.39 -11.19 45.62
C PRO A 955 18.21 -10.64 44.80
N ALA A 956 18.38 -9.46 44.18
CA ALA A 956 17.36 -8.87 43.31
C ALA A 956 17.19 -9.67 42.02
N LEU A 957 18.30 -10.07 41.39
CA LEU A 957 18.31 -10.92 40.20
C LEU A 957 17.65 -12.27 40.46
N VAL A 958 18.00 -12.95 41.56
CA VAL A 958 17.40 -14.25 41.92
C VAL A 958 15.91 -14.12 42.24
N GLY A 959 15.49 -12.99 42.82
CA GLY A 959 14.09 -12.76 43.20
C GLY A 959 13.10 -12.66 42.04
N VAL A 960 13.57 -12.47 40.80
CA VAL A 960 12.71 -12.42 39.61
C VAL A 960 12.74 -13.71 38.78
N LEU A 961 13.56 -14.68 39.16
CA LEU A 961 13.70 -15.95 38.45
C LEU A 961 12.70 -17.02 38.95
N PRO A 962 12.33 -17.99 38.11
CA PRO A 962 12.77 -18.18 36.71
C PRO A 962 12.18 -17.15 35.75
N LEU A 963 12.80 -17.01 34.58
CA LEU A 963 12.27 -16.23 33.46
C LEU A 963 10.89 -16.80 33.05
N LYS A 964 10.00 -15.93 32.60
CA LYS A 964 8.58 -16.28 32.39
C LYS A 964 8.08 -16.02 30.98
N GLU A 965 8.65 -15.03 30.30
CA GLU A 965 8.20 -14.56 29.00
C GLU A 965 9.36 -14.51 28.00
N ASP A 966 10.49 -13.88 28.36
CA ASP A 966 11.65 -13.82 27.48
C ASP A 966 12.67 -14.92 27.84
N ILE A 967 12.42 -16.12 27.33
CA ILE A 967 13.26 -17.30 27.60
C ILE A 967 14.60 -17.21 26.85
N GLU A 968 14.75 -16.36 25.83
CA GLU A 968 16.02 -16.21 25.09
C GLU A 968 17.14 -15.68 25.99
N GLU A 969 16.78 -14.89 27.00
CA GLU A 969 17.70 -14.37 28.02
C GLU A 969 18.31 -15.44 28.94
N SER A 970 17.78 -16.67 28.90
CA SER A 970 18.24 -17.79 29.74
C SER A 970 19.74 -18.05 29.61
N GLU A 971 20.31 -17.98 28.41
CA GLU A 971 21.74 -18.25 28.21
C GLU A 971 22.61 -17.24 28.96
N SER A 972 22.26 -15.96 28.89
CA SER A 972 22.95 -14.89 29.60
C SER A 972 22.76 -15.04 31.10
N VAL A 973 21.52 -15.17 31.57
CA VAL A 973 21.14 -15.24 32.98
C VAL A 973 21.78 -16.43 33.68
N TYR A 974 21.45 -17.64 33.27
CA TYR A 974 21.97 -18.85 33.91
C TYR A 974 23.46 -19.04 33.63
N GLY A 975 23.95 -18.57 32.48
CA GLY A 975 25.38 -18.52 32.17
C GLY A 975 26.18 -17.72 33.20
N SER A 976 25.69 -16.54 33.57
CA SER A 976 26.35 -15.68 34.56
C SER A 976 26.33 -16.31 35.97
N LEU A 977 25.19 -16.87 36.39
CA LEU A 977 25.02 -17.49 37.71
C LEU A 977 25.88 -18.75 37.85
N CYS A 978 25.83 -19.64 36.87
CA CYS A 978 26.66 -20.84 36.84
C CYS A 978 28.15 -20.49 36.78
N GLY A 979 28.54 -19.46 36.01
CA GLY A 979 29.91 -18.95 35.99
C GLY A 979 30.43 -18.54 37.37
N LEU A 980 29.61 -17.85 38.17
CA LEU A 980 29.96 -17.49 39.55
C LEU A 980 30.05 -18.73 40.47
N ILE A 981 29.20 -19.74 40.27
CA ILE A 981 29.24 -21.01 41.01
C ILE A 981 30.53 -21.77 40.69
N PHE A 982 30.89 -21.88 39.41
CA PHE A 982 32.13 -22.51 38.97
C PHE A 982 33.35 -21.79 39.57
N ALA A 983 33.31 -20.47 39.65
CA ALA A 983 34.33 -19.65 40.32
C ALA A 983 34.28 -19.70 41.86
N SER A 984 33.31 -20.40 42.45
CA SER A 984 33.08 -20.48 43.90
C SER A 984 32.97 -19.10 44.58
N HIS A 985 32.28 -18.16 43.93
CA HIS A 985 32.16 -16.79 44.42
C HIS A 985 31.36 -16.72 45.73
N PRO A 986 31.84 -16.05 46.81
CA PRO A 986 31.18 -16.07 48.11
C PRO A 986 29.72 -15.59 48.11
N ASP A 987 29.40 -14.57 47.31
CA ASP A 987 28.05 -13.99 47.28
C ASP A 987 27.01 -14.93 46.63
N ILE A 988 27.37 -15.68 45.58
CA ILE A 988 26.42 -16.63 44.96
C ILE A 988 26.22 -17.86 45.84
N LEU A 989 27.25 -18.29 46.57
CA LEU A 989 27.19 -19.45 47.46
C LEU A 989 26.18 -19.25 48.61
N GLN A 990 25.91 -18.01 49.01
CA GLN A 990 24.89 -17.70 50.02
C GLN A 990 23.45 -17.87 49.49
N LEU A 991 23.26 -17.85 48.18
CA LEU A 991 21.95 -17.91 47.51
C LEU A 991 21.60 -19.30 46.99
N ILE A 992 22.49 -20.29 47.13
CA ILE A 992 22.25 -21.68 46.68
C ILE A 992 20.91 -22.26 47.18
N PRO A 993 20.48 -22.06 48.43
CA PRO A 993 19.17 -22.56 48.88
C PRO A 993 17.97 -22.03 48.08
N GLN A 994 18.09 -20.82 47.52
CA GLN A 994 17.05 -20.19 46.69
C GLN A 994 17.20 -20.60 45.22
N LEU A 995 18.44 -20.77 44.75
CA LEU A 995 18.75 -21.12 43.35
C LEU A 995 18.42 -22.57 42.99
N VAL A 996 18.58 -23.52 43.92
CA VAL A 996 18.35 -24.95 43.60
C VAL A 996 16.91 -25.21 43.15
N PRO A 997 15.86 -24.70 43.83
CA PRO A 997 14.48 -24.77 43.32
C PRO A 997 14.29 -24.13 41.95
N ILE A 998 14.84 -22.92 41.74
CA ILE A 998 14.74 -22.20 40.46
C ILE A 998 15.37 -23.01 39.34
N PHE A 999 16.58 -23.53 39.55
CA PHE A 999 17.27 -24.40 38.58
C PHE A 999 16.47 -25.65 38.25
N ALA A 1000 15.83 -26.26 39.24
CA ALA A 1000 14.98 -27.44 39.02
C ALA A 1000 13.74 -27.08 38.17
N GLN A 1001 13.10 -25.95 38.45
CA GLN A 1001 11.96 -25.43 37.68
C GLN A 1001 12.37 -25.09 36.23
N THR A 1002 13.50 -24.39 36.04
CA THR A 1002 14.03 -24.02 34.71
C THR A 1002 14.37 -25.25 33.87
N VAL A 1003 15.01 -26.27 34.47
CA VAL A 1003 15.35 -27.51 33.76
C VAL A 1003 14.10 -28.31 33.37
N ALA A 1004 13.06 -28.24 34.19
CA ALA A 1004 11.78 -28.88 33.94
C ALA A 1004 10.95 -28.20 32.84
N SER A 1005 11.18 -26.91 32.54
CA SER A 1005 10.50 -26.20 31.45
C SER A 1005 10.93 -26.75 30.09
N GLU A 1006 9.97 -26.99 29.19
CA GLU A 1006 10.25 -27.43 27.82
C GLU A 1006 10.80 -26.31 26.93
N GLU A 1007 10.51 -25.06 27.28
CA GLU A 1007 10.88 -23.86 26.51
C GLU A 1007 12.38 -23.52 26.60
N VAL A 1008 13.08 -24.04 27.62
CA VAL A 1008 14.49 -23.72 27.85
C VAL A 1008 15.41 -24.59 26.99
N LYS A 1009 16.39 -23.95 26.32
CA LYS A 1009 17.38 -24.61 25.45
C LYS A 1009 18.19 -25.71 26.19
N PRO A 1010 18.48 -26.86 25.55
CA PRO A 1010 19.22 -27.96 26.17
C PRO A 1010 20.60 -27.57 26.73
N GLU A 1011 21.28 -26.62 26.08
CA GLU A 1011 22.59 -26.11 26.48
C GLU A 1011 22.54 -25.46 27.86
N VAL A 1012 21.50 -24.67 28.12
CA VAL A 1012 21.26 -24.03 29.42
C VAL A 1012 20.98 -25.07 30.49
N LYS A 1013 20.15 -26.08 30.17
CA LYS A 1013 19.85 -27.18 31.09
C LYS A 1013 21.10 -27.98 31.47
N SER A 1014 21.95 -28.26 30.49
CA SER A 1014 23.24 -28.94 30.70
C SER A 1014 24.18 -28.11 31.58
N LEU A 1015 24.26 -26.79 31.34
CA LEU A 1015 25.07 -25.87 32.14
C LEU A 1015 24.64 -25.83 33.61
N ILE A 1016 23.33 -25.77 33.84
CA ILE A 1016 22.74 -25.86 35.18
C ILE A 1016 23.09 -27.20 35.84
N GLY A 1017 22.94 -28.31 35.10
CA GLY A 1017 23.29 -29.65 35.58
C GLY A 1017 24.76 -29.75 36.04
N GLN A 1018 25.69 -29.19 35.27
CA GLN A 1018 27.11 -29.12 35.63
C GLN A 1018 27.35 -28.31 36.92
N ALA A 1019 26.71 -27.15 37.05
CA ALA A 1019 26.84 -26.30 38.24
C ALA A 1019 26.31 -26.99 39.50
N VAL A 1020 25.14 -27.64 39.42
CA VAL A 1020 24.56 -28.38 40.55
C VAL A 1020 25.40 -29.60 40.90
N ASN A 1021 25.96 -30.31 39.92
CA ASN A 1021 26.86 -31.44 40.17
C ASN A 1021 28.13 -31.00 40.91
N GLN A 1022 28.76 -29.89 40.50
CA GLN A 1022 29.90 -29.33 41.22
C GLN A 1022 29.55 -28.97 42.67
N LEU A 1023 28.37 -28.37 42.91
CA LEU A 1023 27.91 -28.08 44.27
C LEU A 1023 27.70 -29.36 45.08
N CYS A 1024 27.18 -30.43 44.49
CA CYS A 1024 27.02 -31.72 45.17
C CYS A 1024 28.36 -32.36 45.54
N LEU A 1025 29.39 -32.19 44.70
CA LEU A 1025 30.74 -32.66 44.98
C LEU A 1025 31.41 -31.85 46.10
N ALA A 1026 31.20 -30.53 46.14
CA ALA A 1026 31.82 -29.63 47.11
C ALA A 1026 31.08 -29.53 48.46
N TYR A 1027 29.75 -29.65 48.46
CA TYR A 1027 28.85 -29.31 49.58
C TYR A 1027 27.79 -30.40 49.84
N ARG A 1028 28.21 -31.68 49.77
CA ARG A 1028 27.33 -32.86 49.79
C ARG A 1028 26.20 -32.82 50.84
N GLU A 1029 26.52 -32.55 52.11
CA GLU A 1029 25.53 -32.57 53.19
C GLU A 1029 24.48 -31.47 53.07
N GLN A 1030 24.88 -30.28 52.60
CA GLN A 1030 23.99 -29.13 52.44
C GLN A 1030 23.09 -29.30 51.22
N MET A 1031 23.63 -29.85 50.12
CA MET A 1031 22.88 -30.09 48.88
C MET A 1031 21.86 -31.24 49.01
N GLN A 1032 22.15 -32.27 49.79
CA GLN A 1032 21.23 -33.41 49.96
C GLN A 1032 19.88 -32.97 50.57
N GLY A 1033 19.90 -32.03 51.52
CA GLY A 1033 18.70 -31.45 52.10
C GLY A 1033 17.88 -30.63 51.09
N LEU A 1034 18.55 -29.86 50.23
CA LEU A 1034 17.88 -29.04 49.21
C LEU A 1034 17.26 -29.90 48.10
N LEU A 1035 18.01 -30.87 47.57
CA LEU A 1035 17.53 -31.75 46.49
C LEU A 1035 16.36 -32.64 46.92
N SER A 1036 16.34 -33.09 48.18
CA SER A 1036 15.24 -33.90 48.71
C SER A 1036 13.95 -33.11 48.98
N ALA A 1037 14.02 -31.78 49.01
CA ALA A 1037 12.88 -30.90 49.18
C ALA A 1037 12.19 -30.51 47.86
N LEU A 1038 12.77 -30.87 46.71
CA LEU A 1038 12.24 -30.54 45.40
C LEU A 1038 10.98 -31.38 45.06
N PRO A 1039 10.02 -30.81 44.31
CA PRO A 1039 8.92 -31.57 43.72
C PRO A 1039 9.43 -32.76 42.87
N PRO A 1040 8.73 -33.92 42.85
CA PRO A 1040 9.22 -35.12 42.18
C PRO A 1040 9.55 -34.95 40.70
N HIS A 1041 8.74 -34.16 39.98
CA HIS A 1041 8.94 -33.86 38.56
C HIS A 1041 10.24 -33.07 38.32
N GLU A 1042 10.43 -31.97 39.05
CA GLU A 1042 11.61 -31.12 38.96
C GLU A 1042 12.88 -31.84 39.43
N ALA A 1043 12.80 -32.62 40.50
CA ALA A 1043 13.89 -33.45 40.99
C ALA A 1043 14.35 -34.47 39.94
N SER A 1044 13.40 -35.08 39.22
CA SER A 1044 13.70 -36.03 38.14
C SER A 1044 14.36 -35.33 36.95
N ALA A 1045 13.84 -34.16 36.53
CA ALA A 1045 14.40 -33.39 35.43
C ALA A 1045 15.84 -32.93 35.75
N LEU A 1046 16.05 -32.37 36.94
CA LEU A 1046 17.37 -31.93 37.40
C LEU A 1046 18.35 -33.11 37.55
N GLY A 1047 17.89 -34.24 38.09
CA GLY A 1047 18.70 -35.47 38.20
C GLY A 1047 19.13 -36.02 36.85
N ALA A 1048 18.27 -35.93 35.82
CA ALA A 1048 18.59 -36.40 34.47
C ALA A 1048 19.73 -35.61 33.82
N VAL A 1049 19.73 -34.27 33.97
CA VAL A 1049 20.80 -33.43 33.41
C VAL A 1049 22.09 -33.48 34.24
N MET A 1050 21.98 -33.68 35.56
CA MET A 1050 23.15 -33.93 36.42
C MET A 1050 23.84 -35.25 36.07
N GLY A 1051 23.08 -36.31 35.76
CA GLY A 1051 23.62 -37.64 35.44
C GLY A 1051 24.36 -37.74 34.10
N GLN A 1052 24.41 -36.66 33.33
CA GLN A 1052 25.18 -36.56 32.09
C GLN A 1052 26.66 -36.19 32.33
N HIS A 1053 27.04 -35.80 33.55
CA HIS A 1053 28.36 -35.28 33.95
C HIS A 1053 28.84 -35.89 35.26
#